data_AF-A0A1G4A1E9-F1
#
_entry.id   AF-A0A1G4A1E9-F1
#
_cell.length_a   1.000
_cell.length_b   1.000
_cell.length_c   1.000
_cell.angle_alpha   90.00
_cell.angle_beta   90.00
_cell.angle_gamma   90.00
#
_symmetry.space_group_name_H-M   'P 1'
#
loop_
_entity.id
_entity.type
_entity.pdbx_description
1 polymer ?
#
loop_
_entity_poly.entity_id
_entity_poly.type
_entity_poly.pdbx_seq_one_letter_code
_entity_poly.pdbx_strand_id
1 'polypeptide(L)'
;MAGVEFGELHVNLRLAWLILAAVWLPNCQIRGEDIQNSRVVVRLVGHEGMWLGADVLERASGRLIAPLRLSSRDAIYADRTDVERREVDGVAVQTLRFVNLRAKLGTGMTLGEHDFISVTLRGEDAYPQVAFDLAVGSFTKEEWERFFGGPTPFHFLTISMPEAEVWHQRGWLMATPKSDPFVLQQDVAYGGSVASEFSRNWSYVCALGGSPMPAIGLWAPVAKHYAGLVFQGARVTDNSEREVSTAYYCKQGDAEQFVALCYPHSTESYRKLVYPERHGHVASRADLFWSLDLPDTSDPNRRLHEFFQKHYVDHAPRVPHTPNVGYMPGATRLNDWPSLPPPRLLTRHAQDSTFEVAGTVEVGGWNWYAESPVEAAYSRYDTKAFAGLREDLDYLMAHAKTFEAGGERCVFWEKPIEGRWNDKWGGEPVRTLHNANGFAVGIAMVDVWRHEHATNPDEAAKLLPFIDGVFNWAKHFVWSRNEFADVPASPFAIGATLPAVFLLDYHFTFRNTPERAERARAALDLAVSIAYRYLAAWAADNDVTDNDDPTFLMEPNSGQNWAGAPCSNEVAWFLDVLAQVYVHSGDARLGYMLRGALDRWNLLYRDTEKLSLADYDRNAFTEGWGVYSGCGPGDGVRSDFGWANDLLYAWPISNAVARVVCGDRAVLACVKTAERFDVTEYRSASASSVGAGDFSFRVASDRKTPFDIALSYPQVNLAGKQVVVQRGSTRLDADVRRPPQAPASLYIRNLRDGDAVIIGEPKADAPPLVVARLMEQEPSTKAVRDKNQEFLLKLGTVSGDAGEFELLPLECDTKLETDWAKLNSWAGLPGGIRWAFGVPFWLTPPNAADGKITRRAPIKLQQGIEGPATLFLAYAATQKDAWFSLAMDNGTTTIVSAEPALVWQPWPPIFKKRLLLASVDIPLLRAVERISARNALLFAMTLHRGDPKTLPVATAAVNAGIEAWRAELKAQTEMDSLRTELAKLPAGRIALLPTDPRGPANRFALRSGLLAKADALTPQQMVEPGRLNASRYPVALNLGGERYPFSVRTDGDGRAALVNYLKSGGLVICLCREPFPFYYGEDLRDPKHAEANTPQPLLPQLGVTLKNIFEKPPQEHTFRVDHIVSQRVLPGAPWQLLFPTTGDLRLRTITDEAMDRHVVRYSSLYAVSDERSNDHGDAAAYIEWLKGDLAGGKLLYIWSGLLLDPDSSPMLLHSIFRFAIEEAKKTK
;
A
#
# COMPACT_ATOMS: atom_id res chain seq x y z
N MET A 1 -73.74 -32.11 -34.32
CA MET A 1 -73.56 -32.96 -35.52
C MET A 1 -74.00 -32.15 -36.73
N ALA A 2 -73.28 -32.24 -37.86
CA ALA A 2 -73.50 -31.53 -39.15
C ALA A 2 -73.44 -29.97 -39.10
N GLY A 3 -72.98 -29.25 -40.13
CA GLY A 3 -72.21 -29.64 -41.34
C GLY A 3 -72.38 -28.68 -42.54
N VAL A 4 -71.37 -28.62 -43.42
CA VAL A 4 -71.35 -28.09 -44.83
C VAL A 4 -71.31 -26.53 -44.97
N GLU A 5 -70.42 -25.80 -45.70
CA GLU A 5 -69.96 -25.77 -47.13
C GLU A 5 -70.98 -25.15 -48.12
N PHE A 6 -70.71 -24.43 -49.24
CA PHE A 6 -69.53 -23.98 -50.04
C PHE A 6 -69.71 -22.48 -50.43
N GLY A 7 -68.85 -21.72 -51.16
CA GLY A 7 -67.53 -21.99 -51.77
C GLY A 7 -67.08 -21.05 -52.93
N GLU A 8 -67.39 -19.73 -52.92
CA GLU A 8 -67.03 -18.74 -53.97
C GLU A 8 -66.27 -17.51 -53.37
N LEU A 9 -65.85 -16.52 -54.18
CA LEU A 9 -65.26 -15.21 -53.78
C LEU A 9 -63.75 -15.13 -53.37
N HIS A 10 -62.81 -15.27 -54.32
CA HIS A 10 -61.36 -15.01 -54.08
C HIS A 10 -60.61 -14.33 -55.26
N VAL A 11 -60.61 -12.98 -55.30
CA VAL A 11 -59.70 -12.16 -56.16
C VAL A 11 -59.06 -10.96 -55.42
N ASN A 12 -59.62 -10.52 -54.28
CA ASN A 12 -59.24 -9.25 -53.61
C ASN A 12 -58.19 -9.35 -52.48
N LEU A 13 -57.30 -10.35 -52.49
CA LEU A 13 -56.38 -10.62 -51.36
C LEU A 13 -54.87 -10.45 -51.65
N ARG A 14 -54.45 -10.25 -52.91
CA ARG A 14 -53.02 -10.06 -53.25
C ARG A 14 -52.55 -8.60 -53.31
N LEU A 15 -53.46 -7.62 -53.41
CA LEU A 15 -53.10 -6.19 -53.39
C LEU A 15 -53.14 -5.60 -51.97
N ALA A 16 -53.97 -6.13 -51.07
CA ALA A 16 -54.07 -5.66 -49.68
C ALA A 16 -52.82 -6.01 -48.84
N TRP A 17 -52.22 -7.19 -49.06
CA TRP A 17 -51.00 -7.61 -48.34
C TRP A 17 -49.74 -6.83 -48.71
N LEU A 18 -49.69 -6.20 -49.90
CA LEU A 18 -48.57 -5.37 -50.33
C LEU A 18 -48.65 -3.91 -49.86
N ILE A 19 -49.80 -3.48 -49.32
CA ILE A 19 -50.03 -2.10 -48.85
C ILE A 19 -50.12 -2.02 -47.31
N LEU A 20 -50.59 -3.09 -46.64
CA LEU A 20 -50.59 -3.16 -45.17
C LEU A 20 -49.22 -3.45 -44.53
N ALA A 21 -48.23 -3.92 -45.30
CA ALA A 21 -46.85 -4.07 -44.82
C ALA A 21 -46.07 -2.72 -44.74
N ALA A 22 -46.63 -1.62 -45.24
CA ALA A 22 -45.93 -0.34 -45.43
C ALA A 22 -46.24 0.75 -44.38
N VAL A 23 -47.01 0.44 -43.32
CA VAL A 23 -47.47 1.45 -42.34
C VAL A 23 -47.20 1.07 -40.87
N TRP A 24 -46.75 -0.16 -40.58
CA TRP A 24 -46.49 -0.61 -39.19
C TRP A 24 -45.22 -1.47 -39.03
N LEU A 25 -44.10 -0.95 -39.54
CA LEU A 25 -42.75 -1.38 -39.16
C LEU A 25 -41.93 -0.13 -38.81
N PRO A 26 -41.37 0.00 -37.59
CA PRO A 26 -40.29 0.94 -37.34
C PRO A 26 -39.11 0.57 -38.23
N ASN A 27 -38.36 1.57 -38.72
CA ASN A 27 -37.16 1.37 -39.53
C ASN A 27 -36.00 0.77 -38.71
N CYS A 28 -36.07 -0.52 -38.40
CA CYS A 28 -34.92 -1.30 -37.95
C CYS A 28 -34.22 -1.89 -39.18
N GLN A 29 -33.45 -1.07 -39.90
CA GLN A 29 -32.41 -1.60 -40.79
C GLN A 29 -31.25 -2.11 -39.93
N ILE A 30 -31.40 -3.35 -39.47
CA ILE A 30 -30.38 -4.09 -38.73
C ILE A 30 -29.25 -4.40 -39.71
N ARG A 31 -28.14 -3.67 -39.59
CA ARG A 31 -26.83 -4.00 -40.17
C ARG A 31 -25.79 -3.62 -39.14
N GLY A 32 -24.82 -4.51 -38.92
CA GLY A 32 -23.62 -4.14 -38.15
C GLY A 32 -22.92 -2.98 -38.84
N GLU A 33 -22.74 -1.86 -38.14
CA GLU A 33 -22.16 -0.63 -38.67
C GLU A 33 -20.92 -0.24 -37.86
N ASP A 34 -19.81 0.00 -38.55
CA ASP A 34 -18.57 0.54 -37.95
C ASP A 34 -18.80 1.99 -37.47
N ILE A 35 -18.24 2.36 -36.31
CA ILE A 35 -18.21 3.76 -35.84
C ILE A 35 -16.81 4.35 -35.97
N GLN A 36 -16.70 5.66 -36.21
CA GLN A 36 -15.41 6.33 -36.39
C GLN A 36 -15.45 7.80 -35.97
N ASN A 37 -14.31 8.33 -35.51
CA ASN A 37 -14.09 9.76 -35.30
C ASN A 37 -12.83 10.24 -36.05
N SER A 38 -12.26 11.41 -35.75
CA SER A 38 -11.06 11.90 -36.46
C SER A 38 -9.78 11.09 -36.20
N ARG A 39 -9.74 10.25 -35.16
CA ARG A 39 -8.55 9.50 -34.72
C ARG A 39 -8.67 7.99 -34.87
N VAL A 40 -9.86 7.43 -34.62
CA VAL A 40 -10.07 5.98 -34.45
C VAL A 40 -11.26 5.50 -35.29
N VAL A 41 -11.15 4.26 -35.78
CA VAL A 41 -12.26 3.47 -36.34
C VAL A 41 -12.46 2.25 -35.44
N VAL A 42 -13.70 1.95 -35.08
CA VAL A 42 -14.10 0.74 -34.35
C VAL A 42 -14.86 -0.14 -35.33
N ARG A 43 -14.21 -1.21 -35.79
CA ARG A 43 -14.74 -2.13 -36.80
C ARG A 43 -15.35 -3.36 -36.16
N LEU A 44 -16.55 -3.75 -36.56
CA LEU A 44 -17.20 -4.95 -36.04
C LEU A 44 -16.51 -6.25 -36.46
N VAL A 45 -16.45 -7.21 -35.53
CA VAL A 45 -15.91 -8.56 -35.75
C VAL A 45 -16.97 -9.61 -35.45
N GLY A 46 -17.21 -10.51 -36.41
CA GLY A 46 -18.28 -11.50 -36.38
C GLY A 46 -19.26 -11.31 -37.54
N HIS A 47 -20.50 -11.75 -37.35
CA HIS A 47 -21.60 -11.55 -38.29
C HIS A 47 -22.93 -11.36 -37.56
N GLU A 48 -24.00 -11.04 -38.29
CA GLU A 48 -25.35 -10.94 -37.74
C GLU A 48 -25.74 -12.23 -37.00
N GLY A 49 -26.26 -12.12 -35.78
CA GLY A 49 -26.54 -13.24 -34.88
C GLY A 49 -25.33 -13.81 -34.13
N MET A 50 -24.09 -13.39 -34.44
CA MET A 50 -22.88 -13.81 -33.71
C MET A 50 -21.77 -12.76 -33.85
N TRP A 51 -21.90 -11.65 -33.11
CA TRP A 51 -20.85 -10.64 -32.98
C TRP A 51 -19.89 -11.00 -31.85
N LEU A 52 -18.58 -10.99 -32.13
CA LEU A 52 -17.52 -11.42 -31.22
C LEU A 52 -16.79 -10.26 -30.53
N GLY A 53 -17.01 -9.03 -30.99
CA GLY A 53 -16.39 -7.81 -30.49
C GLY A 53 -16.07 -6.85 -31.64
N ALA A 54 -15.00 -6.07 -31.48
CA ALA A 54 -14.55 -5.10 -32.47
C ALA A 54 -13.02 -4.96 -32.54
N ASP A 55 -12.51 -4.60 -33.72
CA ASP A 55 -11.14 -4.15 -33.91
C ASP A 55 -11.08 -2.63 -33.85
N VAL A 56 -10.28 -2.11 -32.92
CA VAL A 56 -10.00 -0.68 -32.80
C VAL A 56 -8.77 -0.37 -33.64
N LEU A 57 -8.89 0.55 -34.58
CA LEU A 57 -7.91 0.86 -35.62
C LEU A 57 -7.56 2.35 -35.59
N GLU A 58 -6.27 2.70 -35.73
CA GLU A 58 -5.90 4.10 -35.95
C GLU A 58 -6.39 4.52 -37.34
N ARG A 59 -7.19 5.59 -37.41
CA ARG A 59 -7.82 6.02 -38.66
C ARG A 59 -6.81 6.48 -39.72
N ALA A 60 -5.66 6.99 -39.30
CA ALA A 60 -4.64 7.54 -40.20
C ALA A 60 -3.84 6.46 -40.93
N SER A 61 -3.37 5.42 -40.23
CA SER A 61 -2.55 4.34 -40.80
C SER A 61 -3.32 3.04 -41.08
N GLY A 62 -4.50 2.85 -40.48
CA GLY A 62 -5.22 1.58 -40.49
C GLY A 62 -4.57 0.50 -39.60
N ARG A 63 -3.52 0.82 -38.82
CA ARG A 63 -2.91 -0.12 -37.88
C ARG A 63 -3.89 -0.51 -36.77
N LEU A 64 -3.86 -1.78 -36.38
CA LEU A 64 -4.60 -2.30 -35.23
C LEU A 64 -4.06 -1.68 -33.95
N ILE A 65 -4.96 -1.05 -33.18
CA ILE A 65 -4.70 -0.56 -31.83
C ILE A 65 -4.96 -1.69 -30.84
N ALA A 66 -6.15 -2.29 -30.89
CA ALA A 66 -6.53 -3.37 -29.98
C ALA A 66 -7.68 -4.21 -30.59
N PRO A 67 -7.59 -5.54 -30.58
CA PRO A 67 -8.73 -6.41 -30.80
C PRO A 67 -9.52 -6.53 -29.49
N LEU A 68 -10.65 -5.83 -29.38
CA LEU A 68 -11.61 -6.02 -28.28
C LEU A 68 -12.46 -7.26 -28.60
N ARG A 69 -12.48 -8.26 -27.72
CA ARG A 69 -13.31 -9.47 -27.88
C ARG A 69 -14.16 -9.71 -26.63
N LEU A 70 -15.41 -10.15 -26.80
CA LEU A 70 -16.37 -10.24 -25.68
C LEU A 70 -15.97 -11.31 -24.64
N SER A 71 -15.20 -12.33 -25.03
CA SER A 71 -14.45 -13.25 -24.14
C SER A 71 -13.33 -13.96 -24.93
N SER A 72 -12.56 -14.86 -24.29
CA SER A 72 -11.77 -15.85 -25.04
C SER A 72 -12.67 -16.99 -25.58
N ARG A 73 -12.17 -17.72 -26.59
CA ARG A 73 -12.80 -18.90 -27.26
C ARG A 73 -14.25 -18.72 -27.71
N ASP A 74 -14.66 -17.47 -27.92
CA ASP A 74 -16.03 -17.04 -28.24
C ASP A 74 -17.08 -17.54 -27.22
N ALA A 75 -16.67 -17.70 -25.96
CA ALA A 75 -17.57 -18.13 -24.89
C ALA A 75 -18.73 -17.15 -24.65
N ILE A 76 -18.54 -15.87 -24.96
CA ILE A 76 -19.56 -14.81 -25.00
C ILE A 76 -19.61 -14.23 -26.42
N TYR A 77 -20.81 -14.03 -26.96
CA TYR A 77 -21.08 -13.31 -28.20
C TYR A 77 -22.35 -12.46 -28.06
N ALA A 78 -22.61 -11.55 -29.00
CA ALA A 78 -23.84 -10.75 -29.03
C ALA A 78 -24.69 -11.11 -30.24
N ASP A 79 -26.00 -11.31 -30.04
CA ASP A 79 -26.95 -11.55 -31.15
C ASP A 79 -27.09 -10.31 -32.04
N ARG A 80 -27.03 -9.11 -31.43
CA ARG A 80 -27.31 -7.82 -32.07
C ARG A 80 -26.30 -6.75 -31.67
N THR A 81 -26.09 -5.80 -32.57
CA THR A 81 -25.38 -4.56 -32.32
C THR A 81 -26.28 -3.36 -32.65
N ASP A 82 -26.26 -2.36 -31.78
CA ASP A 82 -26.99 -1.09 -31.96
C ASP A 82 -25.96 0.05 -32.06
N VAL A 83 -26.21 1.03 -32.95
CA VAL A 83 -25.37 2.24 -33.06
C VAL A 83 -26.20 3.48 -32.74
N GLU A 84 -25.86 4.14 -31.63
CA GLU A 84 -26.42 5.44 -31.25
C GLU A 84 -25.51 6.56 -31.77
N ARG A 85 -26.10 7.61 -32.33
CA ARG A 85 -25.40 8.84 -32.72
C ARG A 85 -26.14 10.04 -32.16
N ARG A 86 -25.44 10.86 -31.37
CA ARG A 86 -25.99 12.05 -30.72
C ARG A 86 -24.97 13.17 -30.64
N GLU A 87 -25.43 14.35 -30.28
CA GLU A 87 -24.57 15.49 -29.94
C GLU A 87 -24.74 15.79 -28.45
N VAL A 88 -23.64 15.96 -27.72
CA VAL A 88 -23.60 16.30 -26.30
C VAL A 88 -22.68 17.50 -26.16
N ASP A 89 -23.19 18.63 -25.67
CA ASP A 89 -22.44 19.88 -25.50
C ASP A 89 -21.69 20.35 -26.77
N GLY A 90 -22.31 20.17 -27.95
CA GLY A 90 -21.69 20.48 -29.25
C GLY A 90 -20.66 19.45 -29.73
N VAL A 91 -20.46 18.36 -28.99
CA VAL A 91 -19.53 17.28 -29.32
C VAL A 91 -20.31 16.09 -29.89
N ALA A 92 -19.93 15.67 -31.10
CA ALA A 92 -20.49 14.46 -31.71
C ALA A 92 -20.08 13.21 -30.90
N VAL A 93 -21.06 12.40 -30.50
CA VAL A 93 -20.87 11.14 -29.77
C VAL A 93 -21.48 9.99 -30.57
N GLN A 94 -20.70 8.93 -30.77
CA GLN A 94 -21.15 7.70 -31.42
C GLN A 94 -20.88 6.52 -30.48
N THR A 95 -21.90 5.72 -30.20
CA THR A 95 -21.80 4.55 -29.32
C THR A 95 -22.24 3.31 -30.08
N LEU A 96 -21.34 2.34 -30.19
CA LEU A 96 -21.61 0.99 -30.66
C LEU A 96 -21.87 0.12 -29.45
N ARG A 97 -23.03 -0.53 -29.38
CA ARG A 97 -23.48 -1.34 -28.24
C ARG A 97 -23.74 -2.78 -28.69
N PHE A 98 -22.99 -3.72 -28.12
CA PHE A 98 -23.25 -5.15 -28.18
C PHE A 98 -24.35 -5.46 -27.16
N VAL A 99 -25.48 -6.01 -27.60
CA VAL A 99 -26.67 -6.28 -26.77
C VAL A 99 -27.19 -7.70 -27.02
N ASN A 100 -28.08 -8.17 -26.15
CA ASN A 100 -28.53 -9.57 -26.13
C ASN A 100 -27.31 -10.51 -26.07
N LEU A 101 -26.47 -10.32 -25.05
CA LEU A 101 -25.28 -11.13 -24.88
C LEU A 101 -25.65 -12.58 -24.56
N ARG A 102 -24.96 -13.52 -25.21
CA ARG A 102 -25.19 -14.96 -25.10
C ARG A 102 -23.91 -15.67 -24.69
N ALA A 103 -24.07 -16.65 -23.82
CA ALA A 103 -23.04 -17.63 -23.58
C ALA A 103 -23.09 -18.75 -24.65
N LYS A 104 -21.94 -19.23 -25.07
CA LYS A 104 -21.81 -20.38 -25.99
C LYS A 104 -22.29 -21.66 -25.31
N LEU A 105 -22.93 -22.55 -26.08
CA LEU A 105 -23.47 -23.80 -25.55
C LEU A 105 -22.37 -24.64 -24.86
N GLY A 106 -22.66 -25.14 -23.65
CA GLY A 106 -21.75 -25.96 -22.86
C GLY A 106 -20.84 -25.19 -21.89
N THR A 107 -20.97 -23.86 -21.79
CA THR A 107 -20.28 -23.02 -20.79
C THR A 107 -20.92 -23.06 -19.39
N GLY A 108 -22.17 -23.55 -19.27
CA GLY A 108 -22.93 -23.54 -18.01
C GLY A 108 -23.36 -22.17 -17.52
N MET A 109 -23.30 -21.15 -18.37
CA MET A 109 -23.60 -19.76 -18.01
C MET A 109 -24.83 -19.23 -18.75
N THR A 110 -25.58 -18.34 -18.08
CA THR A 110 -26.55 -17.46 -18.75
C THR A 110 -26.33 -16.01 -18.34
N LEU A 111 -26.62 -15.08 -19.25
CA LEU A 111 -26.50 -13.63 -19.09
C LEU A 111 -27.91 -13.01 -19.14
N GLY A 112 -28.06 -11.80 -18.60
CA GLY A 112 -29.33 -11.09 -18.53
C GLY A 112 -29.79 -10.53 -19.89
N GLU A 113 -31.10 -10.27 -20.01
CA GLU A 113 -31.70 -9.74 -21.25
C GLU A 113 -31.34 -8.27 -21.54
N HIS A 114 -30.72 -7.58 -20.58
CA HIS A 114 -30.33 -6.16 -20.69
C HIS A 114 -28.81 -5.97 -20.69
N ASP A 115 -28.06 -7.07 -20.55
CA ASP A 115 -26.61 -7.10 -20.51
C ASP A 115 -26.01 -6.50 -21.79
N PHE A 116 -24.96 -5.69 -21.63
CA PHE A 116 -24.31 -5.04 -22.74
C PHE A 116 -22.82 -4.80 -22.52
N ILE A 117 -22.11 -4.69 -23.64
CA ILE A 117 -20.79 -4.08 -23.73
C ILE A 117 -20.89 -3.00 -24.81
N SER A 118 -20.29 -1.84 -24.60
CA SER A 118 -20.34 -0.73 -25.56
C SER A 118 -19.01 -0.02 -25.72
N VAL A 119 -18.78 0.54 -26.91
CA VAL A 119 -17.63 1.37 -27.25
C VAL A 119 -18.14 2.72 -27.73
N THR A 120 -17.71 3.79 -27.08
CA THR A 120 -18.15 5.17 -27.34
C THR A 120 -16.98 6.02 -27.81
N LEU A 121 -17.16 6.69 -28.94
CA LEU A 121 -16.27 7.70 -29.49
C LEU A 121 -16.86 9.09 -29.23
N ARG A 122 -16.06 10.02 -28.72
CA ARG A 122 -16.48 11.41 -28.42
C ARG A 122 -15.58 12.39 -29.17
N GLY A 123 -16.18 13.25 -30.00
CA GLY A 123 -15.49 14.34 -30.69
C GLY A 123 -14.22 13.88 -31.40
N GLU A 124 -13.11 14.55 -31.10
CA GLU A 124 -11.77 14.21 -31.61
C GLU A 124 -10.90 13.40 -30.62
N ASP A 125 -11.49 12.87 -29.54
CA ASP A 125 -10.71 12.12 -28.54
C ASP A 125 -10.08 10.87 -29.18
N ALA A 126 -8.82 10.61 -28.82
CA ALA A 126 -8.09 9.46 -29.31
C ALA A 126 -8.49 8.17 -28.57
N TYR A 127 -9.06 8.28 -27.36
CA TYR A 127 -9.29 7.14 -26.47
C TYR A 127 -10.78 6.77 -26.45
N PRO A 128 -11.19 5.62 -27.04
CA PRO A 128 -12.57 5.14 -26.96
C PRO A 128 -12.94 4.77 -25.53
N GLN A 129 -14.11 5.17 -25.06
CA GLN A 129 -14.65 4.74 -23.78
C GLN A 129 -15.37 3.41 -23.94
N VAL A 130 -14.96 2.38 -23.21
CA VAL A 130 -15.60 1.08 -23.13
C VAL A 130 -16.44 1.01 -21.86
N ALA A 131 -17.71 0.65 -21.95
CA ALA A 131 -18.62 0.52 -20.80
C ALA A 131 -19.44 -0.76 -20.88
N PHE A 132 -19.70 -1.39 -19.73
CA PHE A 132 -20.37 -2.68 -19.64
C PHE A 132 -21.28 -2.77 -18.42
N ASP A 133 -22.26 -3.66 -18.52
CA ASP A 133 -23.23 -4.02 -17.48
C ASP A 133 -23.64 -5.47 -17.74
N LEU A 134 -23.35 -6.37 -16.80
CA LEU A 134 -23.53 -7.82 -16.94
C LEU A 134 -24.21 -8.39 -15.70
N ALA A 135 -25.31 -9.11 -15.89
CA ALA A 135 -26.03 -9.84 -14.85
C ALA A 135 -25.95 -11.35 -15.10
N VAL A 136 -25.19 -12.07 -14.29
CA VAL A 136 -24.99 -13.52 -14.43
C VAL A 136 -26.25 -14.25 -13.94
N GLY A 137 -27.17 -14.55 -14.85
CA GLY A 137 -28.45 -15.21 -14.56
C GLY A 137 -28.27 -16.60 -13.92
N SER A 138 -27.27 -17.36 -14.38
CA SER A 138 -26.84 -18.63 -13.81
C SER A 138 -25.39 -18.91 -14.16
N PHE A 139 -24.68 -19.63 -13.30
CA PHE A 139 -23.32 -20.10 -13.55
C PHE A 139 -23.16 -21.54 -13.03
N THR A 140 -22.41 -22.39 -13.73
CA THR A 140 -22.10 -23.77 -13.32
C THR A 140 -20.61 -24.04 -13.54
N LYS A 141 -19.88 -24.13 -12.42
CA LYS A 141 -18.42 -24.31 -12.39
C LYS A 141 -17.97 -25.50 -13.24
N GLU A 142 -18.62 -26.64 -13.10
CA GLU A 142 -18.21 -27.91 -13.71
C GLU A 142 -18.33 -27.89 -15.23
N GLU A 143 -19.22 -27.07 -15.78
CA GLU A 143 -19.40 -26.89 -17.22
C GLU A 143 -18.44 -25.83 -17.76
N TRP A 144 -18.24 -24.72 -17.02
CA TRP A 144 -17.25 -23.69 -17.36
C TRP A 144 -15.83 -24.26 -17.41
N GLU A 145 -15.40 -24.97 -16.36
CA GLU A 145 -14.09 -25.63 -16.31
C GLU A 145 -13.95 -26.68 -17.42
N ARG A 146 -15.02 -27.44 -17.74
CA ARG A 146 -15.01 -28.41 -18.83
C ARG A 146 -14.88 -27.74 -20.20
N PHE A 147 -15.56 -26.60 -20.42
CA PHE A 147 -15.47 -25.85 -21.66
C PHE A 147 -14.05 -25.34 -21.90
N PHE A 148 -13.39 -24.79 -20.87
CA PHE A 148 -12.03 -24.26 -20.97
C PHE A 148 -10.91 -25.29 -20.83
N GLY A 149 -11.20 -26.49 -20.33
CA GLY A 149 -10.22 -27.57 -20.12
C GLY A 149 -9.51 -27.51 -18.77
N GLY A 150 -10.06 -26.79 -17.80
CA GLY A 150 -9.55 -26.64 -16.43
C GLY A 150 -10.00 -25.35 -15.75
N PRO A 151 -9.61 -25.15 -14.47
CA PRO A 151 -9.89 -23.94 -13.69
C PRO A 151 -9.54 -22.66 -14.44
N THR A 152 -10.53 -21.79 -14.64
CA THR A 152 -10.43 -20.57 -15.46
C THR A 152 -11.39 -19.53 -14.89
N PRO A 153 -10.98 -18.28 -14.60
CA PRO A 153 -11.89 -17.24 -14.11
C PRO A 153 -13.03 -16.98 -15.09
N PHE A 154 -14.21 -16.65 -14.56
CA PHE A 154 -15.20 -15.96 -15.38
C PHE A 154 -14.59 -14.64 -15.84
N HIS A 155 -14.50 -14.48 -17.14
CA HIS A 155 -13.86 -13.35 -17.77
C HIS A 155 -14.66 -12.91 -18.99
N PHE A 156 -14.73 -11.60 -19.16
CA PHE A 156 -15.44 -10.91 -20.23
C PHE A 156 -14.54 -9.76 -20.68
N LEU A 157 -14.65 -9.36 -21.94
CA LEU A 157 -13.80 -8.36 -22.57
C LEU A 157 -12.29 -8.67 -22.48
N THR A 158 -11.70 -9.14 -23.58
CA THR A 158 -10.25 -9.37 -23.69
C THR A 158 -9.60 -8.44 -24.71
N ILE A 159 -8.31 -8.16 -24.50
CA ILE A 159 -7.38 -7.53 -25.45
C ILE A 159 -6.20 -8.48 -25.62
N SER A 160 -5.91 -8.89 -26.85
CA SER A 160 -4.73 -9.71 -27.18
C SER A 160 -3.68 -8.93 -27.98
N MET A 161 -2.42 -9.26 -27.75
CA MET A 161 -1.25 -8.74 -28.46
C MET A 161 -0.15 -9.83 -28.46
N PRO A 162 -0.15 -10.78 -29.42
CA PRO A 162 0.83 -11.86 -29.50
C PRO A 162 2.30 -11.41 -29.52
N GLU A 163 2.54 -10.17 -29.96
CA GLU A 163 3.86 -9.56 -29.96
C GLU A 163 4.31 -8.99 -28.60
N ALA A 164 3.42 -8.86 -27.61
CA ALA A 164 3.72 -8.24 -26.32
C ALA A 164 4.89 -8.90 -25.59
N GLU A 165 5.76 -8.07 -25.04
CA GLU A 165 6.90 -8.47 -24.21
C GLU A 165 6.59 -8.21 -22.74
N VAL A 166 5.70 -7.25 -22.45
CA VAL A 166 5.28 -6.84 -21.10
C VAL A 166 3.76 -6.85 -21.00
N TRP A 167 3.23 -7.31 -19.87
CA TRP A 167 1.86 -6.96 -19.46
C TRP A 167 1.92 -5.91 -18.35
N HIS A 168 1.03 -4.94 -18.43
CA HIS A 168 0.87 -3.90 -17.43
C HIS A 168 -0.37 -4.22 -16.59
N GLN A 169 -0.22 -4.25 -15.27
CA GLN A 169 -1.32 -4.39 -14.32
C GLN A 169 -0.96 -3.62 -13.04
N ARG A 170 -1.92 -2.94 -12.41
CA ARG A 170 -1.73 -2.25 -11.10
C ARG A 170 -0.76 -1.05 -11.08
N GLY A 171 -0.12 -0.72 -12.21
CA GLY A 171 1.04 0.18 -12.27
C GLY A 171 2.38 -0.56 -12.43
N TRP A 172 2.38 -1.89 -12.41
CA TRP A 172 3.56 -2.73 -12.59
C TRP A 172 3.71 -3.24 -14.02
N LEU A 173 4.94 -3.17 -14.53
CA LEU A 173 5.34 -3.69 -15.83
C LEU A 173 6.00 -5.06 -15.66
N MET A 174 5.24 -6.13 -15.89
CA MET A 174 5.66 -7.51 -15.69
C MET A 174 6.01 -8.19 -17.02
N ALA A 175 7.06 -9.01 -17.02
CA ALA A 175 7.54 -9.71 -18.21
C ALA A 175 6.58 -10.84 -18.61
N THR A 176 6.08 -10.82 -19.85
CA THR A 176 5.36 -11.97 -20.41
C THR A 176 6.28 -13.19 -20.55
N PRO A 177 5.75 -14.43 -20.64
CA PRO A 177 6.60 -15.60 -20.90
C PRO A 177 7.32 -15.61 -22.25
N LYS A 178 7.05 -14.64 -23.13
CA LYS A 178 7.81 -14.42 -24.37
C LYS A 178 9.17 -13.78 -24.10
N SER A 179 9.27 -12.93 -23.07
CA SER A 179 10.45 -12.16 -22.73
C SER A 179 11.20 -12.73 -21.51
N ASP A 180 10.46 -13.14 -20.48
CA ASP A 180 10.98 -13.94 -19.36
C ASP A 180 9.92 -14.95 -18.87
N PRO A 181 10.07 -16.27 -19.15
CA PRO A 181 9.14 -17.28 -18.67
C PRO A 181 9.20 -17.47 -17.14
N PHE A 182 10.24 -16.98 -16.45
CA PHE A 182 10.36 -17.15 -15.00
C PHE A 182 9.19 -16.52 -14.26
N VAL A 183 8.88 -15.25 -14.59
CA VAL A 183 7.90 -14.40 -13.90
C VAL A 183 6.54 -15.09 -13.67
N LEU A 184 6.06 -15.86 -14.64
CA LEU A 184 4.76 -16.54 -14.53
C LEU A 184 4.87 -18.08 -14.46
N GLN A 185 5.67 -18.68 -15.34
CA GLN A 185 5.64 -20.13 -15.58
C GLN A 185 6.63 -20.92 -14.73
N GLN A 186 7.76 -20.34 -14.33
CA GLN A 186 8.84 -21.07 -13.64
C GLN A 186 9.08 -20.64 -12.19
N ASP A 187 8.50 -19.53 -11.72
CA ASP A 187 8.70 -19.07 -10.34
C ASP A 187 8.17 -20.07 -9.29
N VAL A 188 9.05 -20.64 -8.49
CA VAL A 188 8.73 -21.55 -7.39
C VAL A 188 9.01 -20.95 -6.01
N ALA A 189 9.31 -19.65 -5.93
CA ALA A 189 9.67 -19.00 -4.67
C ALA A 189 8.52 -18.92 -3.66
N TYR A 190 8.87 -18.97 -2.38
CA TYR A 190 7.94 -19.17 -1.26
C TYR A 190 7.00 -17.97 -0.97
N GLY A 191 7.13 -16.82 -1.64
CA GLY A 191 6.30 -15.64 -1.37
C GLY A 191 6.22 -14.53 -2.43
N GLY A 192 6.79 -14.72 -3.63
CA GLY A 192 6.91 -13.66 -4.65
C GLY A 192 6.05 -13.80 -5.90
N SER A 193 5.21 -14.84 -5.98
CA SER A 193 4.53 -15.26 -7.22
C SER A 193 3.44 -14.29 -7.67
N VAL A 194 3.53 -13.84 -8.92
CA VAL A 194 2.43 -13.17 -9.65
C VAL A 194 1.48 -14.16 -10.34
N ALA A 195 1.85 -15.44 -10.41
CA ALA A 195 0.99 -16.51 -10.93
C ALA A 195 -0.11 -16.90 -9.94
N SER A 196 -1.27 -17.28 -10.46
CA SER A 196 -2.38 -17.84 -9.67
C SER A 196 -2.06 -19.19 -9.01
N GLU A 197 -2.91 -19.63 -8.08
CA GLU A 197 -2.82 -20.98 -7.50
C GLU A 197 -3.44 -22.07 -8.40
N PHE A 198 -4.35 -21.68 -9.30
CA PHE A 198 -5.12 -22.61 -10.13
C PHE A 198 -4.52 -22.86 -11.52
N SER A 199 -3.66 -21.96 -12.04
CA SER A 199 -2.98 -22.16 -13.32
C SER A 199 -1.71 -21.30 -13.48
N ARG A 200 -0.61 -21.92 -13.93
CA ARG A 200 0.64 -21.24 -14.31
C ARG A 200 0.59 -20.47 -15.63
N ASN A 201 -0.55 -20.49 -16.31
CA ASN A 201 -0.79 -19.64 -17.48
C ASN A 201 -1.53 -18.35 -17.12
N TRP A 202 -2.19 -18.28 -15.95
CA TRP A 202 -2.92 -17.11 -15.42
C TRP A 202 -2.08 -16.38 -14.36
N SER A 203 -2.05 -15.04 -14.43
CA SER A 203 -1.70 -14.21 -13.27
C SER A 203 -2.73 -14.40 -12.14
N TYR A 204 -2.45 -13.84 -10.96
CA TYR A 204 -3.53 -13.61 -9.98
C TYR A 204 -4.68 -12.78 -10.59
N VAL A 205 -5.86 -12.89 -10.00
CA VAL A 205 -7.09 -12.17 -10.36
C VAL A 205 -7.31 -11.09 -9.31
N CYS A 206 -6.78 -9.90 -9.56
CA CYS A 206 -6.80 -8.80 -8.59
C CYS A 206 -7.91 -7.80 -8.93
N ALA A 207 -8.66 -7.39 -7.90
CA ALA A 207 -9.66 -6.33 -8.00
C ALA A 207 -9.01 -4.98 -8.33
N LEU A 208 -9.70 -4.15 -9.11
CA LEU A 208 -9.24 -2.80 -9.37
C LEU A 208 -9.28 -1.95 -8.10
N GLY A 209 -10.20 -2.21 -7.15
CA GLY A 209 -10.19 -1.61 -5.81
C GLY A 209 -8.83 -1.80 -5.11
N GLY A 210 -8.27 -3.00 -5.15
CA GLY A 210 -6.92 -3.31 -4.66
C GLY A 210 -5.77 -2.79 -5.53
N SER A 211 -6.04 -2.04 -6.60
CA SER A 211 -5.01 -1.62 -7.57
C SER A 211 -4.57 -0.16 -7.40
N PRO A 212 -3.26 0.15 -7.23
CA PRO A 212 -2.76 1.52 -7.14
C PRO A 212 -3.10 2.35 -8.38
N MET A 213 -2.69 1.85 -9.55
CA MET A 213 -3.17 2.34 -10.84
C MET A 213 -4.23 1.37 -11.37
N PRO A 214 -5.50 1.79 -11.54
CA PRO A 214 -6.58 0.91 -11.96
C PRO A 214 -6.54 0.71 -13.48
N ALA A 215 -5.56 -0.07 -13.93
CA ALA A 215 -5.29 -0.30 -15.34
C ALA A 215 -4.79 -1.73 -15.61
N ILE A 216 -5.10 -2.23 -16.80
CA ILE A 216 -4.65 -3.52 -17.34
C ILE A 216 -4.33 -3.36 -18.83
N GLY A 217 -3.19 -3.87 -19.31
CA GLY A 217 -2.76 -3.68 -20.70
C GLY A 217 -1.58 -4.54 -21.13
N LEU A 218 -1.20 -4.39 -22.40
CA LEU A 218 -0.10 -5.10 -23.06
C LEU A 218 0.82 -4.10 -23.78
N TRP A 219 2.11 -4.39 -23.77
CA TRP A 219 3.15 -3.55 -24.37
C TRP A 219 4.17 -4.39 -25.15
N ALA A 220 4.36 -4.04 -26.41
CA ALA A 220 5.43 -4.50 -27.29
C ALA A 220 6.36 -3.30 -27.58
N PRO A 221 7.35 -2.99 -26.72
CA PRO A 221 8.25 -1.85 -26.90
C PRO A 221 9.00 -1.87 -28.22
N VAL A 222 9.42 -3.05 -28.71
CA VAL A 222 10.08 -3.19 -30.03
C VAL A 222 9.15 -2.80 -31.18
N ALA A 223 7.85 -3.14 -31.10
CA ALA A 223 6.83 -2.71 -32.05
C ALA A 223 6.28 -1.29 -31.76
N LYS A 224 6.76 -0.68 -30.68
CA LYS A 224 6.31 0.58 -30.08
C LYS A 224 4.81 0.64 -29.77
N HIS A 225 4.20 -0.50 -29.47
CA HIS A 225 2.74 -0.64 -29.40
C HIS A 225 2.30 -0.91 -27.96
N TYR A 226 1.48 -0.02 -27.41
CA TYR A 226 0.77 -0.22 -26.14
C TYR A 226 -0.74 -0.15 -26.36
N ALA A 227 -1.49 -1.04 -25.69
CA ALA A 227 -2.93 -0.89 -25.52
C ALA A 227 -3.38 -1.44 -24.15
N GLY A 228 -4.32 -0.75 -23.50
CA GLY A 228 -4.88 -1.19 -22.21
C GLY A 228 -6.15 -0.45 -21.81
N LEU A 229 -6.90 -1.04 -20.89
CA LEU A 229 -8.09 -0.45 -20.29
C LEU A 229 -7.70 0.30 -19.02
N VAL A 230 -8.14 1.55 -18.90
CA VAL A 230 -7.81 2.46 -17.79
C VAL A 230 -9.09 2.92 -17.13
N PHE A 231 -9.28 2.54 -15.87
CA PHE A 231 -10.48 2.83 -15.08
C PHE A 231 -10.30 4.05 -14.17
N GLN A 232 -9.21 4.81 -14.32
CA GLN A 232 -8.96 6.01 -13.54
C GLN A 232 -10.12 7.03 -13.66
N GLY A 233 -10.78 7.08 -14.81
CA GLY A 233 -11.98 7.88 -15.02
C GLY A 233 -13.17 7.44 -14.16
N ALA A 234 -13.43 6.13 -14.05
CA ALA A 234 -14.47 5.58 -13.16
C ALA A 234 -14.13 5.84 -11.69
N ARG A 235 -12.88 5.54 -11.27
CA ARG A 235 -12.39 5.74 -9.89
C ARG A 235 -12.71 7.11 -9.34
N VAL A 236 -12.42 8.14 -10.13
CA VAL A 236 -12.53 9.52 -9.69
C VAL A 236 -13.88 10.16 -9.99
N THR A 237 -14.87 9.40 -10.48
CA THR A 237 -16.25 9.86 -10.69
C THR A 237 -17.29 9.03 -9.97
N ASP A 238 -17.38 7.74 -10.30
CA ASP A 238 -18.49 6.86 -9.92
C ASP A 238 -18.03 5.67 -9.06
N ASN A 239 -16.72 5.43 -8.96
CA ASN A 239 -16.07 4.34 -8.22
C ASN A 239 -16.61 2.93 -8.58
N SER A 240 -17.24 2.80 -9.76
CA SER A 240 -17.84 1.55 -10.24
C SER A 240 -16.82 0.47 -10.55
N GLU A 241 -15.54 0.82 -10.69
CA GLU A 241 -14.50 -0.11 -11.10
C GLU A 241 -14.06 -1.06 -9.99
N ARG A 242 -14.29 -0.73 -8.71
CA ARG A 242 -13.59 -1.37 -7.59
C ARG A 242 -13.75 -2.90 -7.55
N GLU A 243 -14.95 -3.41 -7.84
CA GLU A 243 -15.27 -4.85 -7.88
C GLU A 243 -14.88 -5.54 -9.19
N VAL A 244 -14.50 -4.78 -10.22
CA VAL A 244 -14.01 -5.34 -11.49
C VAL A 244 -12.61 -5.89 -11.24
N SER A 245 -12.39 -7.15 -11.57
CA SER A 245 -11.06 -7.77 -11.45
C SER A 245 -10.34 -7.81 -12.79
N THR A 246 -9.02 -7.98 -12.75
CA THR A 246 -8.19 -8.08 -13.95
C THR A 246 -7.21 -9.23 -13.83
N ALA A 247 -6.88 -9.84 -14.98
CA ALA A 247 -5.85 -10.85 -15.08
C ALA A 247 -5.21 -10.88 -16.48
N TYR A 248 -3.98 -11.39 -16.53
CA TYR A 248 -3.24 -11.70 -17.75
C TYR A 248 -3.23 -13.23 -17.98
N TYR A 249 -3.26 -13.64 -19.25
CA TYR A 249 -3.15 -15.03 -19.68
C TYR A 249 -2.20 -15.21 -20.86
N CYS A 250 -1.32 -16.21 -20.77
CA CYS A 250 -0.33 -16.44 -21.82
C CYS A 250 -0.83 -17.25 -23.03
N LYS A 251 -1.67 -18.29 -22.87
CA LYS A 251 -2.14 -19.14 -23.99
C LYS A 251 -3.36 -20.02 -23.70
N GLN A 252 -4.51 -19.76 -24.35
CA GLN A 252 -5.78 -20.52 -24.26
C GLN A 252 -6.25 -21.04 -25.63
N GLY A 253 -5.86 -22.27 -25.96
CA GLY A 253 -6.09 -22.80 -27.31
C GLY A 253 -5.36 -21.92 -28.34
N ASP A 254 -6.11 -21.27 -29.22
CA ASP A 254 -5.60 -20.36 -30.25
C ASP A 254 -5.42 -18.90 -29.78
N ALA A 255 -5.94 -18.54 -28.59
CA ALA A 255 -5.76 -17.20 -28.02
C ALA A 255 -4.42 -17.13 -27.26
N GLU A 256 -3.50 -16.25 -27.68
CA GLU A 256 -2.20 -16.05 -27.05
C GLU A 256 -2.06 -14.61 -26.54
N GLN A 257 -1.30 -14.43 -25.45
CA GLN A 257 -0.92 -13.12 -24.89
C GLN A 257 -2.09 -12.15 -24.78
N PHE A 258 -3.01 -12.40 -23.84
CA PHE A 258 -4.17 -11.52 -23.63
C PHE A 258 -4.34 -11.08 -22.18
N VAL A 259 -4.92 -9.89 -22.01
CA VAL A 259 -5.46 -9.43 -20.74
C VAL A 259 -6.98 -9.48 -20.79
N ALA A 260 -7.62 -9.65 -19.62
CA ALA A 260 -9.06 -9.79 -19.49
C ALA A 260 -9.60 -9.02 -18.28
N LEU A 261 -10.87 -8.60 -18.36
CA LEU A 261 -11.66 -8.29 -17.17
C LEU A 261 -12.24 -9.59 -16.61
N CYS A 262 -12.27 -9.70 -15.29
CA CYS A 262 -12.68 -10.89 -14.55
C CYS A 262 -13.67 -10.51 -13.46
N TYR A 263 -14.51 -11.46 -13.04
CA TYR A 263 -15.42 -11.29 -11.91
C TYR A 263 -15.85 -12.64 -11.33
N PRO A 264 -16.09 -12.76 -10.01
CA PRO A 264 -15.58 -11.90 -8.94
C PRO A 264 -14.11 -12.20 -8.63
N HIS A 265 -13.46 -11.41 -7.77
CA HIS A 265 -12.22 -11.81 -7.09
C HIS A 265 -12.50 -12.70 -5.88
N SER A 266 -11.44 -13.28 -5.32
CA SER A 266 -11.46 -13.83 -3.96
C SER A 266 -11.21 -12.73 -2.94
N THR A 267 -12.02 -12.70 -1.88
CA THR A 267 -11.80 -11.87 -0.69
C THR A 267 -10.72 -12.45 0.25
N GLU A 268 -10.29 -13.70 0.05
CA GLU A 268 -9.25 -14.36 0.85
C GLU A 268 -7.83 -14.17 0.27
N SER A 269 -7.68 -14.17 -1.06
CA SER A 269 -6.39 -14.05 -1.76
C SER A 269 -6.61 -13.97 -3.27
N TYR A 270 -6.08 -12.94 -3.95
CA TYR A 270 -6.21 -12.79 -5.41
C TYR A 270 -5.64 -13.97 -6.24
N ARG A 271 -4.87 -14.89 -5.64
CA ARG A 271 -4.41 -16.13 -6.32
C ARG A 271 -5.46 -17.23 -6.36
N LYS A 272 -6.48 -17.18 -5.50
CA LYS A 272 -7.58 -18.15 -5.42
C LYS A 272 -8.65 -17.85 -6.47
N LEU A 273 -9.26 -18.91 -6.97
CA LEU A 273 -10.31 -18.82 -7.97
C LEU A 273 -11.69 -18.78 -7.28
N VAL A 274 -12.49 -17.77 -7.61
CA VAL A 274 -13.90 -17.68 -7.25
C VAL A 274 -14.72 -17.55 -8.54
N TYR A 275 -15.97 -17.98 -8.49
CA TYR A 275 -16.89 -17.98 -9.62
C TYR A 275 -18.13 -17.14 -9.28
N PRO A 276 -18.80 -16.55 -10.29
CA PRO A 276 -20.01 -15.75 -10.05
C PRO A 276 -21.08 -16.54 -9.31
N GLU A 277 -21.69 -15.90 -8.31
CA GLU A 277 -22.92 -16.40 -7.73
C GLU A 277 -24.09 -16.22 -8.70
N ARG A 278 -25.17 -16.97 -8.45
CA ARG A 278 -26.41 -16.83 -9.22
C ARG A 278 -27.02 -15.44 -8.99
N HIS A 279 -27.23 -14.70 -10.07
CA HIS A 279 -27.63 -13.29 -10.07
C HIS A 279 -26.53 -12.30 -9.62
N GLY A 280 -25.25 -12.71 -9.68
CA GLY A 280 -24.12 -11.78 -9.55
C GLY A 280 -24.13 -10.71 -10.65
N HIS A 281 -23.65 -9.51 -10.33
CA HIS A 281 -23.75 -8.33 -11.18
C HIS A 281 -22.43 -7.55 -11.21
N VAL A 282 -22.02 -7.08 -12.39
CA VAL A 282 -20.83 -6.25 -12.55
C VAL A 282 -21.04 -5.23 -13.67
N ALA A 283 -20.80 -3.95 -13.37
CA ALA A 283 -20.98 -2.85 -14.31
C ALA A 283 -19.94 -1.75 -14.03
N SER A 284 -19.26 -1.27 -15.08
CA SER A 284 -18.28 -0.17 -14.98
C SER A 284 -17.91 0.37 -16.38
N ARG A 285 -16.93 1.27 -16.42
CA ARG A 285 -16.38 1.86 -17.64
C ARG A 285 -14.88 2.13 -17.52
N ALA A 286 -14.19 2.02 -18.66
CA ALA A 286 -12.77 2.31 -18.80
C ALA A 286 -12.53 3.07 -20.11
N ASP A 287 -11.45 3.83 -20.16
CA ASP A 287 -10.95 4.38 -21.42
C ASP A 287 -9.91 3.42 -22.00
N LEU A 288 -10.04 3.09 -23.29
CA LEU A 288 -9.05 2.32 -24.03
C LEU A 288 -7.87 3.23 -24.36
N PHE A 289 -6.87 3.21 -23.49
CA PHE A 289 -5.63 3.97 -23.65
C PHE A 289 -4.65 3.21 -24.55
N TRP A 290 -4.04 3.91 -25.50
CA TRP A 290 -3.15 3.30 -26.48
C TRP A 290 -2.05 4.24 -26.98
N SER A 291 -1.00 3.64 -27.55
CA SER A 291 0.01 4.32 -28.35
C SER A 291 0.59 3.38 -29.40
N LEU A 292 0.87 3.90 -30.59
CA LEU A 292 1.57 3.21 -31.68
C LEU A 292 3.01 3.73 -31.89
N ASP A 293 3.49 4.59 -30.97
CA ASP A 293 4.86 5.09 -30.84
C ASP A 293 5.25 5.20 -29.35
N LEU A 294 5.21 4.08 -28.61
CA LEU A 294 5.72 3.95 -27.25
C LEU A 294 6.95 3.00 -27.20
N PRO A 295 8.16 3.51 -27.48
CA PRO A 295 9.40 2.73 -27.39
C PRO A 295 9.83 2.50 -25.94
N ASP A 296 10.77 1.59 -25.76
CA ASP A 296 11.44 1.18 -24.52
C ASP A 296 12.05 2.32 -23.67
N THR A 297 12.54 3.37 -24.32
CA THR A 297 13.01 4.60 -23.66
C THR A 297 11.90 5.44 -23.00
N SER A 298 10.63 5.11 -23.27
CA SER A 298 9.46 5.72 -22.65
C SER A 298 8.83 4.77 -21.62
N ASP A 299 7.69 5.14 -21.07
CA ASP A 299 7.00 4.32 -20.07
C ASP A 299 5.47 4.49 -20.12
N PRO A 300 4.67 3.40 -20.06
CA PRO A 300 3.22 3.49 -19.98
C PRO A 300 2.72 4.35 -18.82
N ASN A 301 3.31 4.23 -17.62
CA ASN A 301 2.82 4.95 -16.43
C ASN A 301 2.98 6.47 -16.61
N ARG A 302 4.11 6.91 -17.19
CA ARG A 302 4.34 8.33 -17.55
C ARG A 302 3.21 8.88 -18.42
N ARG A 303 2.76 8.09 -19.41
CA ARG A 303 1.66 8.46 -20.31
C ARG A 303 0.28 8.38 -19.65
N LEU A 304 0.08 7.47 -18.71
CA LEU A 304 -1.16 7.38 -17.92
C LEU A 304 -1.29 8.54 -16.93
N HIS A 305 -0.19 9.01 -16.32
CA HIS A 305 -0.19 10.25 -15.54
C HIS A 305 -0.41 11.50 -16.42
N GLU A 306 0.06 11.51 -17.67
CA GLU A 306 -0.29 12.55 -18.67
C GLU A 306 -1.79 12.57 -18.96
N PHE A 307 -2.36 11.39 -19.20
CA PHE A 307 -3.79 11.22 -19.44
C PHE A 307 -4.62 11.66 -18.22
N PHE A 308 -4.28 11.18 -17.02
CA PHE A 308 -4.96 11.56 -15.77
C PHE A 308 -4.92 13.08 -15.54
N GLN A 309 -3.74 13.71 -15.67
CA GLN A 309 -3.61 15.16 -15.50
C GLN A 309 -4.34 15.95 -16.60
N LYS A 310 -4.45 15.43 -17.83
CA LYS A 310 -5.14 16.14 -18.91
C LYS A 310 -6.66 16.01 -18.83
N HIS A 311 -7.18 14.85 -18.43
CA HIS A 311 -8.61 14.53 -18.49
C HIS A 311 -9.33 14.62 -17.13
N TYR A 312 -8.60 14.46 -16.02
CA TYR A 312 -9.19 14.30 -14.68
C TYR A 312 -8.49 15.13 -13.58
N VAL A 313 -7.68 16.14 -13.92
CA VAL A 313 -6.97 16.96 -12.92
C VAL A 313 -7.91 17.65 -11.94
N ASP A 314 -9.10 18.07 -12.35
CA ASP A 314 -10.09 18.65 -11.42
C ASP A 314 -10.58 17.66 -10.34
N HIS A 315 -10.36 16.35 -10.57
CA HIS A 315 -10.63 15.26 -9.63
C HIS A 315 -9.44 14.86 -8.76
N ALA A 316 -8.24 15.42 -9.02
CA ALA A 316 -7.03 15.02 -8.32
C ALA A 316 -6.97 15.62 -6.89
N PRO A 317 -6.67 14.83 -5.84
CA PRO A 317 -6.54 15.32 -4.47
C PRO A 317 -5.47 16.42 -4.31
N ARG A 318 -5.67 17.35 -3.37
CA ARG A 318 -4.76 18.50 -3.18
C ARG A 318 -3.58 18.16 -2.27
N VAL A 319 -2.36 18.53 -2.67
CA VAL A 319 -1.12 18.29 -1.91
C VAL A 319 -0.61 19.54 -1.19
N PRO A 320 0.09 19.42 -0.05
CA PRO A 320 0.71 20.56 0.61
C PRO A 320 1.83 21.15 -0.26
N HIS A 321 2.06 22.45 -0.10
CA HIS A 321 3.21 23.12 -0.69
C HIS A 321 4.55 22.57 -0.14
N THR A 322 4.66 22.53 1.18
CA THR A 322 5.86 22.15 1.95
C THR A 322 5.46 21.01 2.90
N PRO A 323 5.74 19.72 2.58
CA PRO A 323 5.35 18.60 3.43
C PRO A 323 5.95 18.68 4.85
N ASN A 324 5.19 18.23 5.85
CA ASN A 324 5.62 18.23 7.25
C ASN A 324 5.94 16.79 7.71
N VAL A 325 7.22 16.43 7.60
CA VAL A 325 7.76 15.11 7.98
C VAL A 325 8.04 14.98 9.49
N GLY A 326 7.50 15.87 10.33
CA GLY A 326 7.66 15.83 11.79
C GLY A 326 7.12 14.56 12.46
N TYR A 327 6.31 13.77 11.74
CA TYR A 327 5.84 12.45 12.18
C TYR A 327 6.95 11.41 12.32
N MET A 328 8.15 11.57 11.73
CA MET A 328 9.14 10.48 11.64
C MET A 328 9.54 9.89 13.03
N PRO A 329 9.72 8.55 13.15
CA PRO A 329 10.10 7.86 14.39
C PRO A 329 11.40 8.39 15.00
N GLY A 330 11.48 8.45 16.33
CA GLY A 330 12.67 8.91 17.06
C GLY A 330 14.00 8.31 16.55
N ALA A 331 14.05 6.99 16.31
CA ALA A 331 15.27 6.30 15.85
C ALA A 331 15.66 6.55 14.37
N THR A 332 14.81 7.23 13.59
CA THR A 332 15.05 7.67 12.20
C THR A 332 15.31 9.18 12.09
N ARG A 333 15.25 9.91 13.22
CA ARG A 333 15.54 11.35 13.26
C ARG A 333 17.04 11.56 13.17
N LEU A 334 17.54 11.77 11.96
CA LEU A 334 18.96 12.01 11.69
C LEU A 334 19.46 13.23 12.47
N ASN A 335 20.36 12.99 13.42
CA ASN A 335 21.06 14.03 14.18
C ASN A 335 22.28 14.57 13.43
N ASP A 336 22.81 13.80 12.48
CA ASP A 336 23.83 14.18 11.51
C ASP A 336 23.66 13.37 10.21
N TRP A 337 24.42 13.70 9.15
CA TRP A 337 24.46 12.91 7.92
C TRP A 337 25.03 11.52 8.18
N PRO A 338 24.41 10.42 7.66
CA PRO A 338 24.91 9.06 7.88
C PRO A 338 26.35 8.84 7.41
N SER A 339 27.07 7.97 8.10
CA SER A 339 28.39 7.50 7.66
C SER A 339 28.25 6.60 6.43
N LEU A 340 28.99 6.90 5.37
CA LEU A 340 29.08 6.02 4.20
C LEU A 340 30.01 4.83 4.47
N PRO A 341 29.69 3.63 3.93
CA PRO A 341 30.61 2.49 3.96
C PRO A 341 31.85 2.78 3.09
N PRO A 342 32.93 2.00 3.24
CA PRO A 342 34.02 2.00 2.26
C PRO A 342 33.49 1.69 0.85
N PRO A 343 34.07 2.28 -0.21
CA PRO A 343 33.66 2.02 -1.60
C PRO A 343 34.11 0.61 -2.04
N ARG A 344 33.37 -0.41 -1.62
CA ARG A 344 33.51 -1.81 -2.05
C ARG A 344 32.22 -2.27 -2.73
N LEU A 345 32.38 -2.99 -3.84
CA LEU A 345 31.29 -3.46 -4.70
C LEU A 345 31.10 -4.98 -4.67
N LEU A 346 31.98 -5.74 -4.03
CA LEU A 346 31.88 -7.20 -3.98
C LEU A 346 31.41 -7.72 -2.62
N THR A 347 30.25 -8.39 -2.62
CA THR A 347 29.78 -9.21 -1.50
C THR A 347 30.14 -10.67 -1.80
N ARG A 348 30.78 -11.35 -0.85
CA ARG A 348 31.15 -12.78 -0.96
C ARG A 348 30.58 -13.57 0.22
N HIS A 349 29.72 -14.54 -0.07
CA HIS A 349 29.03 -15.35 0.93
C HIS A 349 29.87 -16.58 1.29
N ALA A 350 30.47 -16.59 2.48
CA ALA A 350 31.36 -17.68 2.92
C ALA A 350 30.62 -18.92 3.46
N GLN A 351 29.31 -18.81 3.69
CA GLN A 351 28.42 -19.84 4.24
C GLN A 351 27.06 -19.69 3.56
N ASP A 352 26.22 -20.72 3.64
CA ASP A 352 24.82 -20.62 3.20
C ASP A 352 24.08 -19.58 4.04
N SER A 353 23.28 -18.74 3.38
CA SER A 353 22.46 -17.71 4.01
C SER A 353 20.97 -18.07 3.91
N THR A 354 20.09 -17.12 4.24
CA THR A 354 18.66 -17.24 3.93
C THR A 354 18.40 -17.38 2.43
N PHE A 355 19.17 -16.70 1.57
CA PHE A 355 18.92 -16.60 0.12
C PHE A 355 20.05 -17.20 -0.73
N GLU A 356 21.31 -17.01 -0.34
CA GLU A 356 22.49 -17.41 -1.13
C GLU A 356 23.09 -18.74 -0.64
N VAL A 357 23.72 -19.49 -1.55
CA VAL A 357 24.56 -20.66 -1.21
C VAL A 357 26.00 -20.21 -0.97
N ALA A 358 26.74 -20.91 -0.10
CA ALA A 358 28.16 -20.66 0.13
C ALA A 358 28.97 -20.62 -1.18
N GLY A 359 29.87 -19.64 -1.30
CA GLY A 359 30.64 -19.36 -2.52
C GLY A 359 29.95 -18.40 -3.49
N THR A 360 28.72 -17.93 -3.22
CA THR A 360 28.03 -16.96 -4.06
C THR A 360 28.69 -15.57 -3.97
N VAL A 361 28.79 -14.90 -5.12
CA VAL A 361 29.40 -13.57 -5.27
C VAL A 361 28.42 -12.63 -5.96
N GLU A 362 28.25 -11.44 -5.38
CA GLU A 362 27.28 -10.45 -5.84
C GLU A 362 27.87 -9.05 -5.91
N VAL A 363 27.21 -8.20 -6.71
CA VAL A 363 27.40 -6.76 -6.67
C VAL A 363 26.70 -6.18 -5.44
N GLY A 364 27.50 -5.75 -4.46
CA GLY A 364 27.07 -4.91 -3.34
C GLY A 364 26.91 -3.44 -3.75
N GLY A 365 26.71 -2.57 -2.76
CA GLY A 365 26.58 -1.13 -2.99
C GLY A 365 25.16 -0.59 -3.14
N TRP A 366 24.15 -1.34 -2.66
CA TRP A 366 22.75 -0.91 -2.70
C TRP A 366 22.52 0.55 -2.20
N ASN A 367 23.12 0.90 -1.07
CA ASN A 367 22.95 2.22 -0.44
C ASN A 367 23.63 3.38 -1.17
N TRP A 368 24.23 3.16 -2.35
CA TRP A 368 24.97 4.19 -3.09
C TRP A 368 24.03 5.16 -3.85
N TYR A 369 22.71 4.89 -3.90
CA TYR A 369 21.72 5.84 -4.43
C TYR A 369 21.65 7.17 -3.64
N ALA A 370 22.17 7.19 -2.41
CA ALA A 370 21.98 8.27 -1.45
C ALA A 370 23.05 9.37 -1.55
N GLU A 371 24.32 9.02 -1.42
CA GLU A 371 25.49 9.91 -1.54
C GLU A 371 26.66 9.03 -2.02
N SER A 372 27.50 9.52 -2.93
CA SER A 372 28.60 8.72 -3.51
C SER A 372 29.70 8.42 -2.48
N PRO A 373 29.98 7.12 -2.19
CA PRO A 373 31.13 6.75 -1.35
C PRO A 373 32.47 7.01 -2.03
N VAL A 374 32.49 7.10 -3.36
CA VAL A 374 33.67 7.38 -4.18
C VAL A 374 34.07 8.85 -4.04
N GLU A 375 33.15 9.79 -4.29
CA GLU A 375 33.37 11.24 -4.13
C GLU A 375 33.75 11.59 -2.67
N ALA A 376 33.11 10.93 -1.70
CA ALA A 376 33.41 11.09 -0.29
C ALA A 376 34.79 10.53 0.11
N ALA A 377 35.25 9.43 -0.50
CA ALA A 377 36.62 8.94 -0.34
C ALA A 377 37.63 9.87 -1.02
N TYR A 378 37.32 10.40 -2.22
CA TYR A 378 38.18 11.30 -2.98
C TYR A 378 38.45 12.58 -2.19
N SER A 379 37.38 13.20 -1.69
CA SER A 379 37.42 14.41 -0.87
C SER A 379 38.23 14.26 0.43
N ARG A 380 38.51 13.02 0.87
CA ARG A 380 39.33 12.69 2.04
C ARG A 380 40.74 12.18 1.69
N TYR A 381 41.09 12.08 0.42
CA TYR A 381 42.36 11.52 -0.07
C TYR A 381 42.63 10.07 0.42
N ASP A 382 41.58 9.26 0.57
CA ASP A 382 41.69 7.87 1.07
C ASP A 382 42.20 6.90 -0.02
N THR A 383 43.51 6.91 -0.26
CA THR A 383 44.16 6.10 -1.29
C THR A 383 43.95 4.58 -1.10
N LYS A 384 43.74 4.12 0.14
CA LYS A 384 43.47 2.71 0.43
C LYS A 384 42.06 2.31 -0.01
N ALA A 385 41.07 3.18 0.21
CA ALA A 385 39.72 2.97 -0.29
C ALA A 385 39.69 2.88 -1.83
N PHE A 386 40.40 3.76 -2.53
CA PHE A 386 40.50 3.71 -3.99
C PHE A 386 41.18 2.45 -4.52
N ALA A 387 42.26 2.00 -3.89
CA ALA A 387 42.93 0.77 -4.30
C ALA A 387 41.99 -0.45 -4.20
N GLY A 388 41.20 -0.55 -3.13
CA GLY A 388 40.19 -1.61 -2.96
C GLY A 388 39.01 -1.50 -3.94
N LEU A 389 38.59 -0.28 -4.28
CA LEU A 389 37.58 -0.07 -5.33
C LEU A 389 38.09 -0.48 -6.71
N ARG A 390 39.35 -0.15 -7.04
CA ARG A 390 39.97 -0.53 -8.32
C ARG A 390 40.11 -2.05 -8.45
N GLU A 391 40.50 -2.75 -7.39
CA GLU A 391 40.50 -4.23 -7.34
C GLU A 391 39.10 -4.82 -7.64
N ASP A 392 38.05 -4.28 -7.01
CA ASP A 392 36.67 -4.71 -7.26
C ASP A 392 36.23 -4.42 -8.71
N LEU A 393 36.57 -3.25 -9.26
CA LEU A 393 36.24 -2.87 -10.63
C LEU A 393 36.97 -3.71 -11.68
N ASP A 394 38.24 -4.04 -11.47
CA ASP A 394 39.00 -4.91 -12.37
C ASP A 394 38.41 -6.33 -12.41
N TYR A 395 38.03 -6.86 -11.25
CA TYR A 395 37.30 -8.13 -11.17
C TYR A 395 35.93 -8.03 -11.88
N LEU A 396 35.17 -6.97 -11.66
CA LEU A 396 33.85 -6.78 -12.30
C LEU A 396 33.96 -6.61 -13.82
N MET A 397 34.95 -5.88 -14.33
CA MET A 397 35.19 -5.75 -15.78
C MET A 397 35.50 -7.12 -16.43
N ALA A 398 36.21 -8.00 -15.73
CA ALA A 398 36.49 -9.36 -16.20
C ALA A 398 35.25 -10.29 -16.22
N HIS A 399 34.21 -9.98 -15.42
CA HIS A 399 32.97 -10.77 -15.32
C HIS A 399 31.76 -10.14 -16.04
N ALA A 400 31.94 -9.00 -16.71
CA ALA A 400 30.86 -8.32 -17.42
C ALA A 400 30.41 -9.11 -18.67
N LYS A 401 29.10 -9.24 -18.87
CA LYS A 401 28.51 -9.77 -20.11
C LYS A 401 28.36 -8.64 -21.11
N THR A 402 28.87 -8.82 -22.33
CA THR A 402 28.53 -8.01 -23.50
C THR A 402 27.45 -8.72 -24.31
N PHE A 403 26.41 -8.00 -24.71
CA PHE A 403 25.29 -8.52 -25.50
C PHE A 403 24.70 -7.40 -26.39
N GLU A 404 23.75 -7.74 -27.26
CA GLU A 404 23.02 -6.77 -28.07
C GLU A 404 21.55 -6.69 -27.63
N ALA A 405 21.03 -5.47 -27.51
CA ALA A 405 19.61 -5.18 -27.30
C ALA A 405 19.26 -3.93 -28.12
N GLY A 406 18.10 -3.90 -28.79
CA GLY A 406 17.69 -2.76 -29.64
C GLY A 406 18.63 -2.43 -30.82
N GLY A 407 19.56 -3.32 -31.17
CA GLY A 407 20.65 -3.05 -32.13
C GLY A 407 21.86 -2.33 -31.52
N GLU A 408 21.90 -2.17 -30.20
CA GLU A 408 22.99 -1.54 -29.47
C GLU A 408 23.79 -2.54 -28.62
N ARG A 409 25.11 -2.32 -28.56
CA ARG A 409 26.00 -3.06 -27.68
C ARG A 409 25.77 -2.63 -26.22
N CYS A 410 25.24 -3.56 -25.43
CA CYS A 410 25.01 -3.43 -23.99
C CYS A 410 26.10 -4.15 -23.19
N VAL A 411 26.32 -3.71 -21.95
CA VAL A 411 27.24 -4.33 -21.00
C VAL A 411 26.59 -4.36 -19.62
N PHE A 412 26.53 -5.54 -18.99
CA PHE A 412 25.95 -5.69 -17.65
C PHE A 412 26.43 -6.96 -16.93
N TRP A 413 25.98 -7.17 -15.69
CA TRP A 413 26.40 -8.30 -14.84
C TRP A 413 25.23 -9.24 -14.52
N GLU A 414 25.51 -10.53 -14.54
CA GLU A 414 24.59 -11.53 -14.03
C GLU A 414 24.49 -11.44 -12.50
N LYS A 415 23.27 -11.61 -11.97
CA LYS A 415 23.01 -11.72 -10.54
C LYS A 415 22.57 -13.16 -10.19
N PRO A 416 23.34 -13.94 -9.39
CA PRO A 416 24.67 -13.61 -8.87
C PRO A 416 25.75 -13.70 -9.97
N ILE A 417 26.94 -13.15 -9.70
CA ILE A 417 28.09 -13.18 -10.60
C ILE A 417 28.70 -14.60 -10.64
N GLU A 418 28.88 -15.17 -9.46
CA GLU A 418 29.33 -16.55 -9.22
C GLU A 418 28.38 -17.21 -8.21
N GLY A 419 28.25 -18.53 -8.26
CA GLY A 419 27.35 -19.28 -7.36
C GLY A 419 25.88 -19.21 -7.78
N ARG A 420 24.98 -19.44 -6.82
CA ARG A 420 23.54 -19.61 -7.07
C ARG A 420 22.70 -19.27 -5.84
N TRP A 421 21.43 -18.98 -6.07
CA TRP A 421 20.42 -18.88 -5.03
C TRP A 421 20.05 -20.24 -4.43
N ASN A 422 19.53 -20.20 -3.22
CA ASN A 422 18.94 -21.32 -2.52
C ASN A 422 17.67 -21.78 -3.25
N ASP A 423 17.46 -23.09 -3.34
CA ASP A 423 16.35 -23.71 -4.08
C ASP A 423 14.97 -23.29 -3.54
N LYS A 424 14.85 -22.94 -2.24
CA LYS A 424 13.61 -22.38 -1.65
C LYS A 424 13.19 -21.05 -2.29
N TRP A 425 14.14 -20.31 -2.83
CA TRP A 425 13.98 -18.97 -3.41
C TRP A 425 14.16 -18.99 -4.93
N GLY A 426 13.91 -20.13 -5.57
CA GLY A 426 13.90 -20.28 -7.02
C GLY A 426 15.21 -20.80 -7.64
N GLY A 427 16.30 -20.88 -6.88
CA GLY A 427 17.53 -21.56 -7.30
C GLY A 427 18.21 -20.98 -8.55
N GLU A 428 18.78 -21.85 -9.39
CA GLU A 428 19.53 -21.46 -10.61
C GLU A 428 18.70 -20.69 -11.67
N PRO A 429 17.40 -20.98 -11.91
CA PRO A 429 16.52 -20.14 -12.74
C PRO A 429 16.51 -18.65 -12.34
N VAL A 430 16.81 -18.32 -11.09
CA VAL A 430 16.94 -16.93 -10.60
C VAL A 430 18.31 -16.32 -10.97
N ARG A 431 18.86 -16.55 -12.18
CA ARG A 431 19.99 -15.75 -12.74
C ARG A 431 19.54 -14.81 -13.89
N THR A 432 19.95 -13.53 -13.87
CA THR A 432 19.66 -12.55 -14.96
C THR A 432 20.60 -11.36 -15.04
N LEU A 433 20.47 -10.62 -16.15
CA LEU A 433 20.90 -9.24 -16.38
C LEU A 433 19.83 -8.18 -15.99
N HIS A 434 18.57 -8.55 -15.78
CA HIS A 434 17.49 -7.68 -15.27
C HIS A 434 17.56 -7.49 -13.73
N ASN A 435 18.51 -6.69 -13.23
CA ASN A 435 18.65 -6.37 -11.80
C ASN A 435 19.27 -4.97 -11.62
N ALA A 436 18.97 -4.22 -10.55
CA ALA A 436 19.58 -2.91 -10.36
C ALA A 436 21.00 -2.94 -9.78
N ASN A 437 21.41 -4.00 -9.07
CA ASN A 437 22.73 -4.05 -8.43
C ASN A 437 23.86 -3.73 -9.43
N GLY A 438 23.76 -4.20 -10.69
CA GLY A 438 24.71 -3.87 -11.75
C GLY A 438 24.88 -2.36 -12.04
N PHE A 439 23.88 -1.51 -11.76
CA PHE A 439 24.02 -0.05 -11.90
C PHE A 439 24.91 0.57 -10.80
N ALA A 440 25.10 -0.08 -9.64
CA ALA A 440 26.10 0.37 -8.65
C ALA A 440 27.53 0.31 -9.23
N VAL A 441 27.82 -0.67 -10.10
CA VAL A 441 29.08 -0.72 -10.85
C VAL A 441 29.17 0.44 -11.84
N GLY A 442 28.06 0.75 -12.53
CA GLY A 442 27.95 1.90 -13.42
C GLY A 442 28.24 3.22 -12.72
N ILE A 443 27.62 3.48 -11.56
CA ILE A 443 27.85 4.67 -10.71
C ILE A 443 29.34 4.75 -10.36
N ALA A 444 29.91 3.67 -9.83
CA ALA A 444 31.32 3.62 -9.45
C ALA A 444 32.28 3.94 -10.60
N MET A 445 32.02 3.40 -11.80
CA MET A 445 32.82 3.67 -12.99
C MET A 445 32.70 5.13 -13.44
N VAL A 446 31.52 5.73 -13.37
CA VAL A 446 31.29 7.16 -13.70
C VAL A 446 32.03 8.07 -12.71
N ASP A 447 31.94 7.81 -11.41
CA ASP A 447 32.63 8.58 -10.38
C ASP A 447 34.17 8.47 -10.50
N VAL A 448 34.69 7.26 -10.70
CA VAL A 448 36.13 7.03 -10.92
C VAL A 448 36.60 7.74 -12.19
N TRP A 449 35.84 7.69 -13.28
CA TRP A 449 36.13 8.44 -14.50
C TRP A 449 36.17 9.95 -14.25
N ARG A 450 35.21 10.49 -13.48
CA ARG A 450 35.11 11.92 -13.15
C ARG A 450 36.39 12.42 -12.45
N HIS A 451 36.96 11.62 -11.55
CA HIS A 451 38.19 11.96 -10.82
C HIS A 451 39.49 11.69 -11.59
N GLU A 452 39.55 10.62 -12.40
CA GLU A 452 40.80 10.18 -13.03
C GLU A 452 41.01 10.66 -14.48
N HIS A 453 39.98 11.05 -15.24
CA HIS A 453 40.16 11.39 -16.67
C HIS A 453 41.16 12.54 -16.94
N ALA A 454 41.35 13.45 -15.98
CA ALA A 454 42.30 14.57 -16.09
C ALA A 454 43.73 14.23 -15.62
N THR A 455 43.90 13.17 -14.82
CA THR A 455 45.17 12.80 -14.17
C THR A 455 45.75 11.48 -14.68
N ASN A 456 44.90 10.59 -15.17
CA ASN A 456 45.20 9.27 -15.71
C ASN A 456 44.23 8.93 -16.88
N PRO A 457 44.33 9.67 -18.02
CA PRO A 457 43.35 9.60 -19.10
C PRO A 457 43.23 8.22 -19.75
N ASP A 458 44.34 7.48 -19.87
CA ASP A 458 44.37 6.18 -20.54
C ASP A 458 43.62 5.09 -19.72
N GLU A 459 43.77 5.08 -18.40
CA GLU A 459 43.01 4.17 -17.53
C GLU A 459 41.54 4.58 -17.41
N ALA A 460 41.24 5.87 -17.37
CA ALA A 460 39.87 6.36 -17.40
C ALA A 460 39.16 5.98 -18.72
N ALA A 461 39.85 6.06 -19.86
CA ALA A 461 39.29 5.72 -21.17
C ALA A 461 38.84 4.25 -21.27
N LYS A 462 39.47 3.32 -20.53
CA LYS A 462 39.07 1.90 -20.47
C LYS A 462 37.68 1.67 -19.86
N LEU A 463 37.20 2.59 -19.02
CA LEU A 463 35.89 2.49 -18.38
C LEU A 463 34.74 2.86 -19.33
N LEU A 464 35.00 3.73 -20.31
CA LEU A 464 33.95 4.29 -21.19
C LEU A 464 33.11 3.24 -21.94
N PRO A 465 33.66 2.14 -22.50
CA PRO A 465 32.85 1.09 -23.14
C PRO A 465 31.89 0.37 -22.18
N PHE A 466 32.24 0.26 -20.90
CA PHE A 466 31.37 -0.32 -19.87
C PHE A 466 30.29 0.68 -19.47
N ILE A 467 30.67 1.94 -19.17
CA ILE A 467 29.74 3.03 -18.81
C ILE A 467 28.68 3.25 -19.91
N ASP A 468 29.11 3.37 -21.16
CA ASP A 468 28.20 3.51 -22.31
C ASP A 468 27.35 2.24 -22.53
N GLY A 469 27.90 1.05 -22.25
CA GLY A 469 27.18 -0.22 -22.35
C GLY A 469 26.08 -0.39 -21.28
N VAL A 470 26.30 0.12 -20.07
CA VAL A 470 25.29 0.17 -19.00
C VAL A 470 24.21 1.20 -19.33
N PHE A 471 24.58 2.36 -19.88
CA PHE A 471 23.61 3.34 -20.40
C PHE A 471 22.74 2.77 -21.53
N ASN A 472 23.32 1.98 -22.44
CA ASN A 472 22.55 1.29 -23.47
C ASN A 472 21.57 0.29 -22.84
N TRP A 473 22.00 -0.52 -21.87
CA TRP A 473 21.11 -1.45 -21.18
C TRP A 473 19.95 -0.74 -20.44
N ALA A 474 20.22 0.41 -19.83
CA ALA A 474 19.19 1.21 -19.15
C ALA A 474 18.00 1.58 -20.05
N LYS A 475 18.21 1.71 -21.37
CA LYS A 475 17.13 1.99 -22.34
C LYS A 475 16.25 0.78 -22.63
N HIS A 476 16.80 -0.44 -22.52
CA HIS A 476 16.14 -1.67 -22.98
C HIS A 476 15.59 -2.55 -21.85
N PHE A 477 15.96 -2.33 -20.58
CA PHE A 477 15.37 -3.03 -19.43
C PHE A 477 13.95 -2.46 -19.10
N VAL A 478 13.00 -2.71 -20.00
CA VAL A 478 11.61 -2.24 -19.87
C VAL A 478 10.78 -2.95 -18.79
N TRP A 479 11.25 -4.12 -18.36
CA TRP A 479 10.84 -4.79 -17.13
C TRP A 479 12.10 -5.17 -16.34
N SER A 480 11.93 -5.27 -15.02
CA SER A 480 12.81 -6.06 -14.16
C SER A 480 12.01 -7.23 -13.62
N ARG A 481 12.49 -8.47 -13.77
CA ARG A 481 12.19 -9.45 -12.72
C ARG A 481 12.83 -8.94 -11.41
N ASN A 482 12.44 -9.46 -10.25
CA ASN A 482 12.89 -8.85 -9.01
C ASN A 482 14.42 -8.80 -8.89
N GLU A 483 14.86 -7.74 -8.25
CA GLU A 483 16.26 -7.43 -8.05
C GLU A 483 16.81 -8.07 -6.79
N PHE A 484 15.92 -8.60 -5.94
CA PHE A 484 16.20 -9.41 -4.77
C PHE A 484 15.73 -10.85 -5.01
N ALA A 485 16.28 -11.81 -4.26
CA ALA A 485 15.94 -13.22 -4.44
C ALA A 485 14.78 -13.69 -3.57
N ASP A 486 14.27 -12.86 -2.68
CA ASP A 486 13.10 -13.15 -1.85
C ASP A 486 11.80 -13.20 -2.66
N VAL A 487 11.61 -12.29 -3.62
CA VAL A 487 10.41 -12.22 -4.48
C VAL A 487 10.70 -12.26 -5.99
N PRO A 488 11.51 -13.21 -6.50
CA PRO A 488 12.24 -13.16 -7.77
C PRO A 488 11.41 -12.85 -9.02
N ALA A 489 10.10 -13.13 -9.03
CA ALA A 489 9.19 -12.85 -10.14
C ALA A 489 8.66 -11.41 -10.20
N SER A 490 8.69 -10.65 -9.11
CA SER A 490 7.93 -9.40 -8.97
C SER A 490 8.79 -8.13 -9.10
N PRO A 491 8.54 -7.23 -10.07
CA PRO A 491 9.03 -5.85 -10.01
C PRO A 491 8.82 -5.20 -8.63
N PHE A 492 9.84 -4.50 -8.14
CA PHE A 492 9.90 -3.96 -6.77
C PHE A 492 10.25 -2.47 -6.84
N ALA A 493 9.48 -1.57 -6.22
CA ALA A 493 9.60 -0.10 -6.27
C ALA A 493 11.03 0.41 -6.07
N ILE A 494 11.75 -0.32 -5.22
CA ILE A 494 13.14 -0.13 -4.85
C ILE A 494 14.09 -0.09 -6.06
N GLY A 495 13.74 -0.79 -7.15
CA GLY A 495 14.58 -0.94 -8.34
C GLY A 495 14.69 0.31 -9.21
N ALA A 496 13.88 1.34 -8.95
CA ALA A 496 14.13 2.66 -9.52
C ALA A 496 15.47 3.28 -9.04
N THR A 497 16.00 2.86 -7.89
CA THR A 497 16.98 3.68 -7.15
C THR A 497 18.34 3.81 -7.87
N LEU A 498 19.11 2.73 -7.93
CA LEU A 498 20.43 2.72 -8.58
C LEU A 498 20.40 3.10 -10.07
N PRO A 499 19.46 2.63 -10.93
CA PRO A 499 19.45 3.03 -12.33
C PRO A 499 19.12 4.52 -12.53
N ALA A 500 18.18 5.08 -11.78
CA ALA A 500 17.89 6.52 -11.89
C ALA A 500 19.11 7.35 -11.46
N VAL A 501 19.78 6.98 -10.36
CA VAL A 501 20.99 7.68 -9.89
C VAL A 501 22.15 7.53 -10.88
N PHE A 502 22.39 6.33 -11.42
CA PHE A 502 23.37 6.12 -12.50
C PHE A 502 23.14 7.04 -13.70
N LEU A 503 21.89 7.22 -14.12
CA LEU A 503 21.54 8.07 -15.26
C LEU A 503 21.69 9.56 -14.93
N LEU A 504 21.41 9.98 -13.69
CA LEU A 504 21.73 11.33 -13.22
C LEU A 504 23.25 11.56 -13.20
N ASP A 505 24.05 10.63 -12.65
CA ASP A 505 25.51 10.71 -12.67
C ASP A 505 26.07 10.76 -14.10
N TYR A 506 25.55 9.95 -15.02
CA TYR A 506 25.89 10.00 -16.44
C TYR A 506 25.55 11.37 -17.05
N HIS A 507 24.36 11.92 -16.77
CA HIS A 507 23.95 13.25 -17.23
C HIS A 507 24.93 14.33 -16.75
N PHE A 508 25.15 14.43 -15.43
CA PHE A 508 25.96 15.47 -14.82
C PHE A 508 27.43 15.37 -15.24
N THR A 509 27.94 14.16 -15.45
CA THR A 509 29.35 13.91 -15.84
C THR A 509 29.60 14.19 -17.33
N PHE A 510 28.69 13.80 -18.24
CA PHE A 510 28.96 13.81 -19.69
C PHE A 510 28.23 14.89 -20.50
N ARG A 511 27.28 15.66 -19.94
CA ARG A 511 26.54 16.69 -20.71
C ARG A 511 27.40 17.76 -21.38
N ASN A 512 28.58 18.03 -20.83
CA ASN A 512 29.54 19.01 -21.36
C ASN A 512 30.62 18.35 -22.25
N THR A 513 30.59 17.03 -22.42
CA THR A 513 31.45 16.26 -23.32
C THR A 513 30.78 16.18 -24.69
N PRO A 514 31.31 16.83 -25.75
CA PRO A 514 30.60 16.97 -27.04
C PRO A 514 30.12 15.64 -27.64
N GLU A 515 30.94 14.58 -27.52
CA GLU A 515 30.67 13.24 -28.06
C GLU A 515 29.57 12.49 -27.31
N ARG A 516 29.18 12.95 -26.11
CA ARG A 516 28.19 12.31 -25.23
C ARG A 516 27.04 13.23 -24.81
N ALA A 517 27.04 14.50 -25.21
CA ALA A 517 26.02 15.48 -24.84
C ALA A 517 24.58 15.07 -25.23
N GLU A 518 24.39 14.27 -26.28
CA GLU A 518 23.08 13.70 -26.64
C GLU A 518 22.66 12.58 -25.70
N ARG A 519 23.56 11.62 -25.41
CA ARG A 519 23.33 10.54 -24.45
C ARG A 519 23.07 11.08 -23.05
N ALA A 520 23.81 12.10 -22.63
CA ALA A 520 23.60 12.77 -21.35
C ALA A 520 22.22 13.42 -21.25
N ARG A 521 21.71 14.06 -22.33
CA ARG A 521 20.33 14.56 -22.36
C ARG A 521 19.30 13.43 -22.29
N ALA A 522 19.52 12.34 -23.03
CA ALA A 522 18.67 11.16 -22.98
C ALA A 522 18.66 10.47 -21.61
N ALA A 523 19.80 10.46 -20.89
CA ALA A 523 19.90 9.87 -19.56
C ALA A 523 18.96 10.56 -18.54
N LEU A 524 18.84 11.89 -18.58
CA LEU A 524 17.92 12.62 -17.71
C LEU A 524 16.45 12.29 -18.01
N ASP A 525 16.04 12.17 -19.28
CA ASP A 525 14.67 11.78 -19.62
C ASP A 525 14.39 10.31 -19.28
N LEU A 526 15.38 9.44 -19.44
CA LEU A 526 15.29 8.03 -19.07
C LEU A 526 15.19 7.84 -17.54
N ALA A 527 15.89 8.66 -16.74
CA ALA A 527 15.72 8.68 -15.27
C ALA A 527 14.29 9.05 -14.87
N VAL A 528 13.63 9.95 -15.61
CA VAL A 528 12.20 10.26 -15.45
C VAL A 528 11.33 9.06 -15.84
N SER A 529 11.58 8.41 -16.99
CA SER A 529 10.84 7.21 -17.41
C SER A 529 10.96 6.07 -16.38
N ILE A 530 12.15 5.83 -15.82
CA ILE A 530 12.38 4.84 -14.76
C ILE A 530 11.66 5.22 -13.46
N ALA A 531 11.63 6.50 -13.09
CA ALA A 531 10.85 6.93 -11.94
C ALA A 531 9.35 6.59 -12.09
N TYR A 532 8.77 6.73 -13.29
CA TYR A 532 7.37 6.32 -13.52
C TYR A 532 7.17 4.79 -13.55
N ARG A 533 8.14 4.03 -14.05
CA ARG A 533 8.08 2.56 -14.16
C ARG A 533 7.82 1.86 -12.83
N TYR A 534 8.29 2.44 -11.74
CA TYR A 534 8.18 1.92 -10.37
C TYR A 534 7.18 2.71 -9.50
N LEU A 535 6.43 3.67 -10.08
CA LEU A 535 5.46 4.52 -9.38
C LEU A 535 4.08 3.85 -9.28
N ALA A 536 4.00 2.68 -8.65
CA ALA A 536 2.75 1.98 -8.37
C ALA A 536 2.00 2.64 -7.19
N ALA A 537 1.42 3.82 -7.45
CA ALA A 537 0.85 4.70 -6.43
C ALA A 537 -0.64 4.99 -6.66
N TRP A 538 -1.42 5.04 -5.58
CA TRP A 538 -2.83 5.42 -5.63
C TRP A 538 -2.97 6.92 -5.94
N ALA A 539 -3.45 7.28 -7.13
CA ALA A 539 -3.65 8.68 -7.52
C ALA A 539 -4.90 9.33 -6.90
N ALA A 540 -5.81 8.51 -6.39
CA ALA A 540 -7.05 8.86 -5.71
C ALA A 540 -7.49 7.69 -4.81
N ASP A 541 -8.51 7.96 -4.00
CA ASP A 541 -9.22 6.99 -3.17
C ASP A 541 -9.72 5.79 -4.00
N ASN A 542 -9.73 4.58 -3.43
CA ASN A 542 -10.06 3.34 -4.14
C ASN A 542 -11.43 2.75 -3.75
N ASP A 543 -11.92 3.02 -2.54
CA ASP A 543 -13.30 2.72 -2.15
C ASP A 543 -13.87 3.82 -1.25
N VAL A 544 -14.67 4.71 -1.83
CA VAL A 544 -15.29 5.83 -1.08
C VAL A 544 -16.32 5.38 -0.03
N THR A 545 -16.62 4.09 0.06
CA THR A 545 -17.58 3.49 0.99
C THR A 545 -16.95 2.94 2.27
N ASP A 546 -15.62 2.87 2.37
CA ASP A 546 -14.90 2.53 3.60
C ASP A 546 -14.41 3.79 4.37
N ASN A 547 -13.29 3.70 5.08
CA ASN A 547 -12.60 4.82 5.73
C ASN A 547 -11.06 4.73 5.62
N ASP A 548 -10.53 4.04 4.61
CA ASP A 548 -9.14 3.61 4.48
C ASP A 548 -8.45 4.20 3.21
N ASP A 549 -8.58 5.52 2.99
CA ASP A 549 -8.01 6.29 1.86
C ASP A 549 -6.47 6.14 1.69
N PRO A 550 -5.99 5.39 0.67
CA PRO A 550 -4.57 5.15 0.41
C PRO A 550 -3.92 6.20 -0.49
N THR A 551 -4.61 7.28 -0.86
CA THR A 551 -4.12 8.25 -1.86
C THR A 551 -2.69 8.70 -1.57
N PHE A 552 -1.83 8.65 -2.59
CA PHE A 552 -0.40 8.93 -2.61
C PHE A 552 0.52 7.92 -1.93
N LEU A 553 -0.01 6.92 -1.24
CA LEU A 553 0.80 5.78 -0.83
C LEU A 553 1.12 4.90 -2.04
N MET A 554 2.08 3.99 -1.88
CA MET A 554 2.59 3.17 -2.97
C MET A 554 2.71 1.72 -2.54
N GLU A 555 2.37 0.83 -3.45
CA GLU A 555 2.58 -0.61 -3.30
C GLU A 555 4.09 -0.89 -3.44
N PRO A 556 4.67 -1.80 -2.64
CA PRO A 556 6.10 -2.05 -2.70
C PRO A 556 6.50 -2.86 -3.94
N ASN A 557 5.75 -3.90 -4.29
CA ASN A 557 6.05 -4.78 -5.42
C ASN A 557 4.77 -5.43 -5.98
N SER A 558 4.87 -6.04 -7.16
CA SER A 558 3.71 -6.69 -7.82
C SER A 558 3.25 -8.00 -7.16
N GLY A 559 3.97 -8.55 -6.18
CA GLY A 559 3.70 -9.86 -5.62
C GLY A 559 2.36 -9.94 -4.87
N GLN A 560 1.78 -11.15 -4.79
CA GLN A 560 0.51 -11.40 -4.09
C GLN A 560 0.48 -10.82 -2.66
N ASN A 561 1.55 -11.00 -1.89
CA ASN A 561 1.52 -10.67 -0.46
C ASN A 561 1.38 -9.16 -0.18
N TRP A 562 1.71 -8.32 -1.16
CA TRP A 562 1.60 -6.86 -1.07
C TRP A 562 0.54 -6.29 -2.01
N ALA A 563 -0.18 -7.15 -2.73
CA ALA A 563 -1.27 -6.75 -3.61
C ALA A 563 -2.36 -6.04 -2.80
N GLY A 564 -2.70 -4.80 -3.17
CA GLY A 564 -3.67 -4.00 -2.43
C GLY A 564 -3.16 -3.57 -1.04
N ALA A 565 -1.83 -3.46 -0.87
CA ALA A 565 -1.23 -3.03 0.39
C ALA A 565 -0.09 -2.01 0.20
N PRO A 566 -0.30 -0.71 0.46
CA PRO A 566 0.81 0.23 0.58
C PRO A 566 1.81 -0.16 1.69
N CYS A 567 3.09 0.13 1.45
CA CYS A 567 4.22 -0.26 2.31
C CYS A 567 5.17 0.91 2.61
N SER A 568 5.81 0.88 3.78
CA SER A 568 6.85 1.85 4.17
C SER A 568 8.29 1.44 3.84
N ASN A 569 8.59 0.14 3.90
CA ASN A 569 9.94 -0.40 4.02
C ASN A 569 10.84 0.04 2.86
N GLU A 570 10.60 -0.52 1.68
CA GLU A 570 11.46 -0.34 0.50
C GLU A 570 11.08 0.90 -0.31
N VAL A 571 9.80 1.28 -0.26
CA VAL A 571 9.26 2.49 -0.92
C VAL A 571 9.90 3.77 -0.35
N ALA A 572 10.31 3.80 0.92
CA ALA A 572 11.03 4.93 1.50
C ALA A 572 12.31 5.29 0.72
N TRP A 573 13.05 4.29 0.20
CA TRP A 573 14.24 4.53 -0.62
C TRP A 573 13.87 5.10 -2.01
N PHE A 574 12.72 4.72 -2.54
CA PHE A 574 12.20 5.28 -3.79
C PHE A 574 11.77 6.75 -3.63
N LEU A 575 11.23 7.17 -2.46
CA LEU A 575 10.92 8.59 -2.20
C LEU A 575 12.16 9.49 -2.29
N ASP A 576 13.31 9.04 -1.79
CA ASP A 576 14.57 9.78 -1.89
C ASP A 576 15.03 9.93 -3.35
N VAL A 577 14.82 8.92 -4.19
CA VAL A 577 15.15 8.99 -5.63
C VAL A 577 14.13 9.80 -6.44
N LEU A 578 12.84 9.74 -6.09
CA LEU A 578 11.82 10.65 -6.62
C LEU A 578 12.19 12.11 -6.34
N ALA A 579 12.73 12.42 -5.16
CA ALA A 579 13.20 13.76 -4.83
C ALA A 579 14.34 14.21 -5.76
N GLN A 580 15.35 13.36 -5.97
CA GLN A 580 16.48 13.64 -6.88
C GLN A 580 16.01 13.85 -8.33
N VAL A 581 15.22 12.92 -8.88
CA VAL A 581 14.71 13.01 -10.26
C VAL A 581 13.81 14.24 -10.43
N TYR A 582 12.94 14.56 -9.46
CA TYR A 582 12.08 15.75 -9.52
C TYR A 582 12.88 17.05 -9.59
N VAL A 583 13.88 17.27 -8.73
CA VAL A 583 14.60 18.55 -8.70
C VAL A 583 15.44 18.82 -9.95
N HIS A 584 15.95 17.76 -10.61
CA HIS A 584 16.72 17.89 -11.85
C HIS A 584 15.86 17.90 -13.12
N SER A 585 14.74 17.18 -13.16
CA SER A 585 13.83 17.17 -14.33
C SER A 585 12.84 18.34 -14.34
N GLY A 586 12.36 18.75 -13.17
CA GLY A 586 11.25 19.68 -13.02
C GLY A 586 9.88 19.08 -13.35
N ASP A 587 9.76 17.74 -13.39
CA ASP A 587 8.47 17.08 -13.65
C ASP A 587 7.48 17.36 -12.51
N ALA A 588 6.51 18.22 -12.79
CA ALA A 588 5.52 18.68 -11.83
C ALA A 588 4.63 17.55 -11.25
N ARG A 589 4.46 16.44 -11.98
CA ARG A 589 3.65 15.28 -11.57
C ARG A 589 4.42 14.41 -10.58
N LEU A 590 5.71 14.16 -10.81
CA LEU A 590 6.58 13.50 -9.83
C LEU A 590 6.65 14.32 -8.53
N GLY A 591 6.80 15.65 -8.65
CA GLY A 591 6.74 16.55 -7.50
C GLY A 591 5.39 16.53 -6.77
N TYR A 592 4.28 16.39 -7.49
CA TYR A 592 2.93 16.23 -6.92
C TYR A 592 2.80 14.92 -6.14
N MET A 593 3.14 13.78 -6.75
CA MET A 593 3.07 12.46 -6.09
C MET A 593 4.00 12.39 -4.87
N LEU A 594 5.22 12.91 -4.96
CA LEU A 594 6.16 12.97 -3.85
C LEU A 594 5.64 13.82 -2.67
N ARG A 595 5.08 15.01 -2.93
CA ARG A 595 4.52 15.87 -1.86
C ARG A 595 3.30 15.24 -1.21
N GLY A 596 2.46 14.56 -1.98
CA GLY A 596 1.33 13.78 -1.45
C GLY A 596 1.78 12.59 -0.59
N ALA A 597 2.77 11.83 -1.06
CA ALA A 597 3.30 10.66 -0.35
C ALA A 597 3.89 11.07 1.01
N LEU A 598 4.68 12.15 1.04
CA LEU A 598 5.24 12.73 2.27
C LEU A 598 4.19 13.35 3.22
N ASP A 599 3.01 13.73 2.73
CA ASP A 599 1.90 14.23 3.56
C ASP A 599 1.13 13.08 4.23
N ARG A 600 1.03 11.92 3.57
CA ARG A 600 0.23 10.76 3.99
C ARG A 600 1.04 9.62 4.62
N TRP A 601 2.37 9.66 4.52
CA TRP A 601 3.26 8.58 4.96
C TRP A 601 2.99 8.10 6.38
N ASN A 602 2.55 9.00 7.27
CA ASN A 602 2.25 8.69 8.67
C ASN A 602 1.15 7.62 8.84
N LEU A 603 0.29 7.37 7.84
CA LEU A 603 -0.75 6.32 7.87
C LEU A 603 -0.17 4.90 7.90
N LEU A 604 1.10 4.73 7.48
CA LEU A 604 1.85 3.48 7.46
C LEU A 604 2.49 3.12 8.82
N TYR A 605 2.22 3.88 9.89
CA TYR A 605 2.57 3.44 11.24
C TYR A 605 1.84 2.15 11.62
N ARG A 606 2.55 1.21 12.26
CA ARG A 606 1.94 0.01 12.86
C ARG A 606 1.00 0.38 14.00
N ASP A 607 -0.02 -0.44 14.22
CA ASP A 607 -0.90 -0.34 15.39
C ASP A 607 -0.19 -0.81 16.68
N THR A 608 0.73 0.03 17.13
CA THR A 608 1.51 -0.10 18.36
C THR A 608 1.52 1.25 19.06
N GLU A 609 1.11 1.33 20.33
CA GLU A 609 1.21 2.56 21.11
C GLU A 609 2.60 2.70 21.77
N LYS A 610 3.06 3.95 21.90
CA LYS A 610 4.23 4.35 22.70
C LYS A 610 3.88 5.56 23.57
N LEU A 611 4.77 5.99 24.46
CA LEU A 611 4.53 7.16 25.34
C LEU A 611 4.67 8.50 24.60
N SER A 612 5.58 8.57 23.63
CA SER A 612 5.81 9.73 22.77
C SER A 612 6.24 9.30 21.36
N LEU A 613 6.23 10.26 20.43
CA LEU A 613 6.70 10.03 19.07
C LEU A 613 8.22 9.71 19.00
N ALA A 614 8.98 10.12 20.02
CA ALA A 614 10.41 9.83 20.13
C ALA A 614 10.71 8.39 20.60
N ASP A 615 9.75 7.70 21.22
CA ASP A 615 9.89 6.32 21.72
C ASP A 615 9.60 5.26 20.64
N TYR A 616 9.28 5.70 19.42
CA TYR A 616 9.22 4.84 18.24
C TYR A 616 10.61 4.59 17.68
N ASP A 617 10.95 3.30 17.64
CA ASP A 617 12.13 2.74 17.02
C ASP A 617 11.98 2.64 15.49
N ARG A 618 12.93 2.03 14.79
CA ARG A 618 12.89 1.88 13.33
C ARG A 618 11.78 0.94 12.86
N ASN A 619 11.32 0.01 13.69
CA ASN A 619 10.29 -0.97 13.32
C ASN A 619 8.87 -0.42 13.53
N ALA A 620 8.72 0.90 13.58
CA ALA A 620 7.46 1.58 13.89
C ALA A 620 6.43 1.57 12.75
N PHE A 621 6.87 1.33 11.52
CA PHE A 621 6.04 1.33 10.31
C PHE A 621 5.75 -0.10 9.82
N THR A 622 4.74 -0.22 8.97
CA THR A 622 4.22 -1.50 8.48
C THR A 622 4.69 -1.82 7.07
N GLU A 623 4.98 -3.10 6.83
CA GLU A 623 5.31 -3.64 5.52
C GLU A 623 4.08 -3.79 4.60
N GLY A 624 2.87 -3.68 5.15
CA GLY A 624 1.64 -3.68 4.37
C GLY A 624 0.45 -3.22 5.21
N TRP A 625 -0.25 -2.19 4.77
CA TRP A 625 -1.59 -1.87 5.24
C TRP A 625 -2.56 -2.32 4.15
N GLY A 626 -3.39 -3.33 4.41
CA GLY A 626 -4.41 -3.77 3.46
C GLY A 626 -5.51 -2.71 3.31
N VAL A 627 -5.80 -2.32 2.07
CA VAL A 627 -6.78 -1.27 1.72
C VAL A 627 -7.85 -1.77 0.74
N TYR A 628 -7.97 -3.08 0.58
CA TYR A 628 -9.07 -3.73 -0.12
C TYR A 628 -9.13 -5.23 0.20
N SER A 629 -10.33 -5.83 0.11
CA SER A 629 -10.52 -7.29 0.23
C SER A 629 -9.62 -8.10 -0.72
N GLY A 630 -9.12 -9.26 -0.25
CA GLY A 630 -8.22 -10.15 -1.00
C GLY A 630 -6.72 -9.83 -0.92
N CYS A 631 -6.34 -8.72 -0.26
CA CYS A 631 -4.95 -8.35 0.00
C CYS A 631 -4.26 -9.26 1.02
N GLY A 632 -2.93 -9.30 1.01
CA GLY A 632 -2.14 -10.17 1.89
C GLY A 632 -2.29 -9.90 3.40
N PRO A 633 -2.29 -8.63 3.88
CA PRO A 633 -2.49 -8.33 5.30
C PRO A 633 -3.92 -8.58 5.81
N GLY A 634 -4.92 -8.54 4.93
CA GLY A 634 -6.34 -8.44 5.29
C GLY A 634 -6.85 -6.99 5.27
N ASP A 635 -8.16 -6.84 5.06
CA ASP A 635 -8.80 -5.55 4.82
C ASP A 635 -8.77 -4.63 6.07
N GLY A 636 -8.31 -3.38 5.91
CA GLY A 636 -8.02 -2.44 7.01
C GLY A 636 -6.84 -2.85 7.93
N VAL A 637 -6.26 -4.04 7.76
CA VAL A 637 -5.24 -4.62 8.66
C VAL A 637 -3.85 -4.09 8.31
N ARG A 638 -3.03 -3.85 9.34
CA ARG A 638 -1.61 -3.49 9.20
C ARG A 638 -0.74 -4.66 9.63
N SER A 639 0.18 -5.09 8.77
CA SER A 639 1.20 -6.10 9.06
C SER A 639 1.93 -5.78 10.37
N ASP A 640 2.15 -6.79 11.21
CA ASP A 640 2.79 -6.63 12.51
C ASP A 640 4.33 -6.63 12.44
N PHE A 641 4.88 -6.41 11.24
CA PHE A 641 6.29 -6.25 10.93
C PHE A 641 6.46 -5.16 9.85
N GLY A 642 7.71 -4.82 9.56
CA GLY A 642 8.10 -3.67 8.74
C GLY A 642 8.97 -2.67 9.50
N TRP A 643 9.51 -1.69 8.78
CA TRP A 643 10.38 -0.64 9.29
C TRP A 643 10.29 0.66 8.48
N ALA A 644 10.72 1.76 9.12
CA ALA A 644 10.98 3.03 8.49
C ALA A 644 12.48 3.15 8.18
N ASN A 645 12.80 3.37 6.91
CA ASN A 645 14.11 3.87 6.50
C ASN A 645 14.26 5.37 6.80
N ASP A 646 15.49 5.85 6.79
CA ASP A 646 15.78 7.27 6.90
C ASP A 646 15.42 7.98 5.58
N LEU A 647 14.63 9.06 5.63
CA LEU A 647 14.29 9.87 4.45
C LEU A 647 15.35 10.96 4.25
N LEU A 648 16.44 10.65 3.56
CA LEU A 648 17.65 11.48 3.52
C LEU A 648 17.41 12.83 2.83
N TYR A 649 16.54 12.87 1.82
CA TYR A 649 16.20 14.09 1.08
C TYR A 649 14.96 14.81 1.60
N ALA A 650 14.19 14.23 2.54
CA ALA A 650 13.03 14.89 3.15
C ALA A 650 13.24 15.34 4.61
N TRP A 651 14.02 14.61 5.43
CA TRP A 651 14.14 14.91 6.86
C TRP A 651 15.05 16.12 7.16
N PRO A 652 14.61 17.12 7.95
CA PRO A 652 15.49 18.21 8.42
C PRO A 652 16.52 17.71 9.44
N ILE A 653 17.74 17.43 8.97
CA ILE A 653 18.85 16.86 9.77
C ILE A 653 19.25 17.78 10.94
N SER A 654 19.56 17.20 12.09
CA SER A 654 20.03 17.92 13.29
C SER A 654 19.02 19.00 13.77
N ASN A 655 19.48 20.17 14.19
CA ASN A 655 18.62 21.28 14.61
C ASN A 655 17.96 22.07 13.45
N ALA A 656 18.16 21.66 12.18
CA ALA A 656 17.55 22.35 11.05
C ALA A 656 16.01 22.31 11.13
N VAL A 657 15.35 23.43 10.82
CA VAL A 657 13.88 23.50 10.80
C VAL A 657 13.30 22.98 9.49
N ALA A 658 14.09 23.06 8.41
CA ALA A 658 13.72 22.62 7.07
C ALA A 658 14.86 21.86 6.37
N ARG A 659 14.47 20.93 5.50
CA ARG A 659 15.30 20.26 4.50
C ARG A 659 15.01 20.92 3.16
N VAL A 660 16.03 21.36 2.43
CA VAL A 660 15.90 21.98 1.11
C VAL A 660 16.73 21.19 0.11
N VAL A 661 16.10 20.67 -0.95
CA VAL A 661 16.76 19.91 -2.01
C VAL A 661 16.63 20.70 -3.31
N CYS A 662 17.75 21.01 -3.92
CA CYS A 662 17.88 21.85 -5.11
C CYS A 662 18.34 21.03 -6.32
N GLY A 663 18.01 21.49 -7.53
CA GLY A 663 18.42 20.85 -8.78
C GLY A 663 18.27 21.79 -9.98
N ASP A 664 18.57 21.29 -11.18
CA ASP A 664 18.66 22.13 -12.38
C ASP A 664 17.32 22.79 -12.78
N ARG A 665 16.17 22.29 -12.27
CA ARG A 665 14.83 22.68 -12.73
C ARG A 665 13.82 22.98 -11.63
N ALA A 666 13.95 22.39 -10.45
CA ALA A 666 13.01 22.59 -9.35
C ALA A 666 13.69 22.54 -7.97
N VAL A 667 12.91 22.84 -6.94
CA VAL A 667 13.30 22.78 -5.53
C VAL A 667 12.21 22.08 -4.73
N LEU A 668 12.62 21.29 -3.74
CA LEU A 668 11.76 20.68 -2.73
C LEU A 668 12.13 21.27 -1.36
N ALA A 669 11.12 21.58 -0.55
CA ALA A 669 11.29 21.97 0.84
C ALA A 669 10.38 21.12 1.72
N CYS A 670 10.93 20.58 2.81
CA CYS A 670 10.21 19.79 3.80
C CYS A 670 10.51 20.35 5.21
N VAL A 671 9.54 20.32 6.12
CA VAL A 671 9.68 20.79 7.51
C VAL A 671 9.40 19.69 8.53
N LYS A 672 9.73 19.94 9.79
CA LYS A 672 9.37 19.08 10.93
C LYS A 672 8.62 19.81 12.06
N THR A 673 8.19 21.05 11.82
CA THR A 673 7.47 21.88 12.82
C THR A 673 6.23 22.52 12.17
N ALA A 674 5.32 23.06 12.99
CA ALA A 674 4.03 23.57 12.53
C ALA A 674 4.07 25.00 11.96
N GLU A 675 5.15 25.76 12.16
CA GLU A 675 5.30 27.10 11.56
C GLU A 675 5.52 27.02 10.05
N ARG A 676 4.92 27.94 9.29
CA ARG A 676 5.10 28.01 7.84
C ARG A 676 6.58 28.23 7.47
N PHE A 677 7.01 27.50 6.45
CA PHE A 677 8.29 27.67 5.76
C PHE A 677 8.10 27.41 4.27
N ASP A 678 8.77 28.18 3.43
CA ASP A 678 8.73 28.07 1.98
C ASP A 678 10.04 28.59 1.35
N VAL A 679 10.32 28.11 0.14
CA VAL A 679 11.42 28.53 -0.73
C VAL A 679 10.83 29.20 -1.97
N THR A 680 11.16 30.48 -2.14
CA THR A 680 10.68 31.37 -3.20
C THR A 680 11.86 31.92 -4.01
N GLU A 681 11.58 32.57 -5.15
CA GLU A 681 12.60 33.16 -6.04
C GLU A 681 13.74 32.19 -6.46
N TYR A 682 13.46 30.88 -6.55
CA TYR A 682 14.47 29.87 -6.89
C TYR A 682 15.08 30.10 -8.27
N ARG A 683 16.41 30.12 -8.36
CA ARG A 683 17.19 30.29 -9.59
C ARG A 683 18.30 29.25 -9.61
N SER A 684 18.37 28.45 -10.66
CA SER A 684 19.54 27.60 -10.96
C SER A 684 20.41 28.24 -12.05
N ALA A 685 21.61 27.71 -12.27
CA ALA A 685 22.67 28.31 -13.08
C ALA A 685 22.28 28.59 -14.54
N SER A 686 22.98 29.55 -15.15
CA SER A 686 22.74 30.02 -16.52
C SER A 686 23.10 28.99 -17.59
N ALA A 687 22.68 29.21 -18.84
CA ALA A 687 22.96 28.34 -19.98
C ALA A 687 24.45 28.01 -20.22
N SER A 688 25.40 28.79 -19.70
CA SER A 688 26.85 28.55 -19.76
C SER A 688 27.45 27.91 -18.50
N SER A 689 26.65 27.65 -17.47
CA SER A 689 27.08 27.06 -16.19
C SER A 689 26.07 26.06 -15.60
N VAL A 690 25.14 25.54 -16.42
CA VAL A 690 24.06 24.63 -16.00
C VAL A 690 24.59 23.47 -15.17
N GLY A 691 24.03 23.32 -13.96
CA GLY A 691 24.36 22.28 -13.00
C GLY A 691 25.81 22.26 -12.51
N ALA A 692 26.56 23.36 -12.61
CA ALA A 692 27.80 23.55 -11.87
C ALA A 692 27.60 23.71 -10.35
N GLY A 693 26.36 23.65 -9.86
CA GLY A 693 26.00 23.83 -8.44
C GLY A 693 25.86 25.28 -8.00
N ASP A 694 25.68 26.22 -8.94
CA ASP A 694 25.47 27.64 -8.63
C ASP A 694 23.98 27.98 -8.67
N PHE A 695 23.41 28.42 -7.55
CA PHE A 695 21.97 28.66 -7.42
C PHE A 695 21.63 29.62 -6.27
N SER A 696 20.40 30.13 -6.25
CA SER A 696 19.91 30.99 -5.16
C SER A 696 18.42 30.86 -4.92
N PHE A 697 17.97 31.21 -3.71
CA PHE A 697 16.56 31.32 -3.36
C PHE A 697 16.32 32.27 -2.19
N ARG A 698 15.06 32.66 -1.97
CA ARG A 698 14.61 33.40 -0.78
C ARG A 698 13.80 32.49 0.14
N VAL A 699 14.10 32.56 1.43
CA VAL A 699 13.31 31.89 2.48
C VAL A 699 12.11 32.75 2.84
N ALA A 700 10.92 32.16 2.94
CA ALA A 700 9.73 32.77 3.52
C ALA A 700 9.27 31.93 4.73
N SER A 701 9.13 32.53 5.91
CA SER A 701 8.72 31.81 7.12
C SER A 701 8.01 32.67 8.16
N ASP A 702 7.05 32.09 8.86
CA ASP A 702 6.38 32.78 9.97
C ASP A 702 7.28 32.95 11.21
N ARG A 703 8.42 32.23 11.29
CA ARG A 703 9.35 32.27 12.43
C ARG A 703 9.92 33.66 12.68
N LYS A 704 9.91 34.08 13.95
CA LYS A 704 10.43 35.40 14.40
C LYS A 704 11.83 35.34 15.01
N THR A 705 12.33 34.15 15.29
CA THR A 705 13.72 33.90 15.74
C THR A 705 14.57 33.36 14.59
N PRO A 706 15.90 33.52 14.63
CA PRO A 706 16.80 32.85 13.69
C PRO A 706 16.63 31.32 13.71
N PHE A 707 16.95 30.68 12.60
CA PHE A 707 16.85 29.22 12.41
C PHE A 707 17.91 28.68 11.44
N ASP A 708 18.05 27.37 11.40
CA ASP A 708 19.01 26.64 10.57
C ASP A 708 18.30 25.80 9.49
N ILE A 709 18.96 25.54 8.36
CA ILE A 709 18.47 24.63 7.31
C ILE A 709 19.53 23.59 6.92
N ALA A 710 19.07 22.39 6.56
CA ALA A 710 19.88 21.36 5.94
C ALA A 710 19.60 21.34 4.43
N LEU A 711 20.63 21.46 3.60
CA LEU A 711 20.52 21.65 2.16
C LEU A 711 21.26 20.55 1.39
N SER A 712 20.77 20.14 0.22
CA SER A 712 21.50 19.31 -0.74
C SER A 712 21.25 19.72 -2.19
N TYR A 713 22.22 19.46 -3.06
CA TYR A 713 22.09 19.48 -4.51
C TYR A 713 22.62 18.14 -5.05
N PRO A 714 21.75 17.14 -5.30
CA PRO A 714 22.18 15.80 -5.70
C PRO A 714 23.09 15.83 -6.94
N GLN A 715 24.00 14.85 -7.02
CA GLN A 715 25.03 14.72 -8.07
C GLN A 715 26.02 15.92 -8.22
N VAL A 716 26.04 16.89 -7.30
CA VAL A 716 26.96 18.05 -7.38
C VAL A 716 27.68 18.32 -6.06
N ASN A 717 29.03 18.28 -6.07
CA ASN A 717 29.85 18.60 -4.90
C ASN A 717 29.76 20.09 -4.53
N LEU A 718 29.22 20.38 -3.35
CA LEU A 718 29.06 21.73 -2.78
C LEU A 718 30.16 22.11 -1.77
N ALA A 719 31.03 21.18 -1.38
CA ALA A 719 32.00 21.41 -0.30
C ALA A 719 32.92 22.62 -0.57
N GLY A 720 33.33 22.82 -1.82
CA GLY A 720 34.16 23.96 -2.24
C GLY A 720 33.42 25.27 -2.53
N LYS A 721 32.08 25.29 -2.53
CA LYS A 721 31.30 26.47 -2.96
C LYS A 721 31.26 27.57 -1.90
N GLN A 722 31.33 28.83 -2.35
CA GLN A 722 31.03 29.99 -1.51
C GLN A 722 29.52 30.02 -1.18
N VAL A 723 29.18 30.49 0.03
CA VAL A 723 27.79 30.64 0.48
C VAL A 723 27.60 32.02 1.08
N VAL A 724 26.66 32.78 0.52
CA VAL A 724 26.32 34.14 0.93
C VAL A 724 24.86 34.21 1.35
N VAL A 725 24.60 34.88 2.47
CA VAL A 725 23.23 35.26 2.89
C VAL A 725 23.04 36.74 2.60
N GLN A 726 22.09 37.06 1.73
CA GLN A 726 21.67 38.43 1.46
C GLN A 726 20.42 38.77 2.29
N ARG A 727 20.60 39.63 3.29
CA ARG A 727 19.57 40.11 4.21
C ARG A 727 19.19 41.55 3.84
N GLY A 728 18.10 41.69 3.08
CA GLY A 728 17.74 42.97 2.46
C GLY A 728 18.81 43.44 1.47
N SER A 729 19.41 44.59 1.73
CA SER A 729 20.53 45.15 0.95
C SER A 729 21.91 44.63 1.36
N THR A 730 22.04 43.95 2.50
CA THR A 730 23.33 43.55 3.07
C THR A 730 23.68 42.12 2.66
N ARG A 731 24.88 41.90 2.13
CA ARG A 731 25.46 40.56 1.93
C ARG A 731 26.34 40.19 3.11
N LEU A 732 26.20 38.96 3.58
CA LEU A 732 26.90 38.38 4.72
C LEU A 732 27.51 37.04 4.30
N ASP A 733 28.73 36.75 4.71
CA ASP A 733 29.25 35.38 4.66
C ASP A 733 28.42 34.50 5.59
N ALA A 734 28.05 33.31 5.10
CA ALA A 734 27.17 32.42 5.82
C ALA A 734 27.91 31.56 6.85
N ASP A 735 27.30 31.33 8.01
CA ASP A 735 27.73 30.30 8.97
C ASP A 735 27.31 28.93 8.42
N VAL A 736 28.27 28.16 7.90
CA VAL A 736 28.02 26.92 7.15
C VAL A 736 28.92 25.78 7.61
N ARG A 737 28.31 24.68 8.06
CA ARG A 737 28.99 23.39 8.27
C ARG A 737 28.89 22.55 7.00
N ARG A 738 30.01 21.95 6.60
CA ARG A 738 30.17 21.06 5.43
C ARG A 738 30.42 19.62 5.92
N PRO A 739 29.48 18.67 5.73
CA PRO A 739 29.66 17.29 6.15
C PRO A 739 30.61 16.53 5.18
N PRO A 740 31.80 16.06 5.63
CA PRO A 740 32.77 15.37 4.75
C PRO A 740 32.32 13.98 4.27
N GLN A 741 31.20 13.48 4.77
CA GLN A 741 30.54 12.24 4.33
C GLN A 741 29.39 12.49 3.34
N ALA A 742 29.04 13.75 3.05
CA ALA A 742 27.93 14.13 2.18
C ALA A 742 28.32 15.38 1.36
N PRO A 743 29.24 15.25 0.39
CA PRO A 743 29.80 16.39 -0.35
C PRO A 743 28.75 17.16 -1.16
N ALA A 744 27.60 16.54 -1.48
CA ALA A 744 26.47 17.20 -2.13
C ALA A 744 25.61 18.05 -1.18
N SER A 745 26.01 18.18 0.09
CA SER A 745 25.17 18.72 1.16
C SER A 745 25.83 19.85 1.97
N LEU A 746 25.00 20.75 2.52
CA LEU A 746 25.41 21.89 3.36
C LEU A 746 24.47 22.02 4.58
N TYR A 747 24.97 22.56 5.68
CA TYR A 747 24.16 22.96 6.85
C TYR A 747 24.37 24.46 7.11
N ILE A 748 23.34 25.27 6.90
CA ILE A 748 23.41 26.74 6.93
C ILE A 748 22.68 27.24 8.17
N ARG A 749 23.33 28.11 8.95
CA ARG A 749 22.83 28.58 10.25
C ARG A 749 22.37 30.03 10.24
N ASN A 750 21.62 30.40 11.29
CA ASN A 750 21.30 31.79 11.63
C ASN A 750 20.53 32.57 10.54
N LEU A 751 19.76 31.86 9.72
CA LEU A 751 18.84 32.42 8.73
C LEU A 751 17.61 33.04 9.39
N ARG A 752 16.94 33.93 8.66
CA ARG A 752 15.71 34.63 9.05
C ARG A 752 14.73 34.63 7.88
N ASP A 753 13.47 34.93 8.18
CA ASP A 753 12.47 35.24 7.17
C ASP A 753 12.95 36.36 6.22
N GLY A 754 12.71 36.19 4.92
CA GLY A 754 13.12 37.11 3.87
C GLY A 754 14.57 37.04 3.40
N ASP A 755 15.45 36.30 4.10
CA ASP A 755 16.85 36.11 3.69
C ASP A 755 16.94 35.39 2.34
N ALA A 756 17.82 35.86 1.45
CA ALA A 756 18.18 35.16 0.23
C ALA A 756 19.50 34.39 0.41
N VAL A 757 19.47 33.08 0.17
CA VAL A 757 20.63 32.18 0.18
C VAL A 757 21.19 32.10 -1.24
N ILE A 758 22.49 32.29 -1.38
CA ILE A 758 23.23 32.31 -2.66
C ILE A 758 24.40 31.33 -2.53
N ILE A 759 24.48 30.36 -3.44
CA ILE A 759 25.51 29.32 -3.50
C ILE A 759 26.30 29.50 -4.81
N GLY A 760 27.61 29.69 -4.70
CA GLY A 760 28.47 30.02 -5.85
C GLY A 760 28.10 31.35 -6.51
N GLU A 761 28.18 31.41 -7.84
CA GLU A 761 27.93 32.63 -8.63
C GLU A 761 26.72 32.49 -9.59
N PRO A 762 25.48 32.40 -9.07
CA PRO A 762 24.29 32.35 -9.91
C PRO A 762 24.07 33.69 -10.61
N LYS A 763 23.60 33.64 -11.86
CA LYS A 763 23.43 34.82 -12.71
C LYS A 763 22.34 35.75 -12.14
N ALA A 764 22.75 36.92 -11.62
CA ALA A 764 21.90 37.79 -10.80
C ALA A 764 20.65 38.35 -11.53
N ASP A 765 20.65 38.39 -12.85
CA ASP A 765 19.55 38.85 -13.71
C ASP A 765 18.68 37.72 -14.29
N ALA A 766 19.06 36.45 -14.13
CA ALA A 766 18.25 35.33 -14.60
C ALA A 766 16.92 35.28 -13.82
N PRO A 767 15.75 35.21 -14.48
CA PRO A 767 14.47 35.18 -13.79
C PRO A 767 14.35 33.93 -12.90
N PRO A 768 13.56 33.98 -11.82
CA PRO A 768 13.23 32.77 -11.06
C PRO A 768 12.62 31.70 -11.96
N LEU A 769 12.98 30.45 -11.71
CA LEU A 769 12.36 29.31 -12.35
C LEU A 769 10.88 29.27 -11.95
N VAL A 770 10.00 29.18 -12.94
CA VAL A 770 8.58 28.86 -12.71
C VAL A 770 8.53 27.38 -12.35
N VAL A 771 8.65 27.09 -11.05
CA VAL A 771 8.44 25.74 -10.52
C VAL A 771 6.97 25.42 -10.75
N ALA A 772 6.70 24.49 -11.68
CA ALA A 772 5.34 24.03 -11.94
C ALA A 772 4.86 23.20 -10.75
N ARG A 773 3.88 23.73 -10.00
CA ARG A 773 3.31 23.10 -8.82
C ARG A 773 1.85 22.76 -9.10
N LEU A 774 1.58 21.47 -9.31
CA LEU A 774 0.23 20.97 -9.59
C LEU A 774 -0.56 20.79 -8.30
N MET A 775 -1.84 21.13 -8.37
CA MET A 775 -2.86 20.77 -7.36
C MET A 775 -2.47 21.11 -5.92
N GLU A 776 -1.88 22.29 -5.73
CA GLU A 776 -1.57 22.79 -4.40
C GLU A 776 -2.86 23.03 -3.58
N GLN A 777 -2.76 22.80 -2.27
CA GLN A 777 -3.76 23.22 -1.31
C GLN A 777 -3.89 24.76 -1.31
N GLU A 778 -4.85 25.26 -2.05
CA GLU A 778 -5.25 26.68 -1.98
C GLU A 778 -5.95 26.99 -0.64
N PRO A 779 -5.88 28.25 -0.17
CA PRO A 779 -6.72 28.70 0.93
C PRO A 779 -8.20 28.41 0.65
N SER A 780 -8.95 27.98 1.66
CA SER A 780 -10.40 27.74 1.57
C SER A 780 -11.14 29.04 1.23
N THR A 781 -11.35 29.30 -0.07
CA THR A 781 -12.15 30.41 -0.58
C THR A 781 -13.56 29.96 -0.93
N LYS A 782 -14.48 30.91 -1.13
CA LYS A 782 -15.80 30.59 -1.70
C LYS A 782 -15.65 29.93 -3.08
N ALA A 783 -14.83 30.48 -3.97
CA ALA A 783 -14.63 29.96 -5.32
C ALA A 783 -14.09 28.53 -5.37
N VAL A 784 -13.18 28.14 -4.46
CA VAL A 784 -12.71 26.75 -4.35
C VAL A 784 -13.86 25.82 -3.94
N ARG A 785 -14.67 26.21 -2.95
CA ARG A 785 -15.84 25.42 -2.52
C ARG A 785 -16.92 25.33 -3.59
N ASP A 786 -17.22 26.43 -4.30
CA ASP A 786 -18.19 26.45 -5.39
C ASP A 786 -17.76 25.51 -6.52
N LYS A 787 -16.46 25.47 -6.87
CA LYS A 787 -15.89 24.47 -7.79
C LYS A 787 -16.00 23.04 -7.28
N ASN A 788 -15.82 22.81 -5.97
CA ASN A 788 -15.97 21.48 -5.37
C ASN A 788 -17.44 21.01 -5.31
N GLN A 789 -18.40 21.93 -5.28
CA GLN A 789 -19.81 21.60 -5.40
C GLN A 789 -20.18 21.28 -6.86
N GLU A 790 -19.69 22.07 -7.82
CA GLU A 790 -19.79 21.76 -9.25
C GLU A 790 -19.13 20.41 -9.58
N PHE A 791 -18.03 20.10 -8.91
CA PHE A 791 -17.33 18.83 -8.97
C PHE A 791 -18.20 17.66 -8.49
N LEU A 792 -18.77 17.72 -7.28
CA LEU A 792 -19.69 16.68 -6.78
C LEU A 792 -20.89 16.48 -7.72
N LEU A 793 -21.43 17.55 -8.29
CA LEU A 793 -22.50 17.48 -9.29
C LEU A 793 -22.06 16.77 -10.59
N LYS A 794 -20.78 16.90 -10.98
CA LYS A 794 -20.18 16.20 -12.14
C LYS A 794 -19.75 14.76 -11.85
N LEU A 795 -19.53 14.38 -10.58
CA LEU A 795 -19.17 13.00 -10.23
C LEU A 795 -20.28 12.01 -10.62
N GLY A 796 -21.55 12.45 -10.62
CA GLY A 796 -22.66 11.63 -11.12
C GLY A 796 -22.83 10.32 -10.35
N THR A 797 -22.50 10.33 -9.06
CA THR A 797 -22.60 9.15 -8.19
C THR A 797 -24.06 8.70 -8.10
N VAL A 798 -24.33 7.59 -8.79
CA VAL A 798 -25.65 7.01 -9.10
C VAL A 798 -26.45 7.78 -10.16
N SER A 799 -27.01 7.04 -11.12
CA SER A 799 -27.64 7.54 -12.34
C SER A 799 -28.96 8.29 -12.09
N GLY A 800 -28.94 9.62 -12.28
CA GLY A 800 -30.14 10.47 -12.26
C GLY A 800 -29.77 11.95 -12.11
N ASP A 801 -30.62 12.87 -12.54
CA ASP A 801 -30.35 14.30 -12.46
C ASP A 801 -30.16 14.78 -11.01
N ALA A 802 -29.02 15.46 -10.76
CA ALA A 802 -28.53 15.97 -9.47
C ALA A 802 -28.02 14.92 -8.46
N GLY A 803 -26.69 14.72 -8.45
CA GLY A 803 -25.99 13.99 -7.38
C GLY A 803 -26.34 14.56 -6.00
N GLU A 804 -26.73 13.66 -5.09
CA GLU A 804 -27.73 13.97 -4.07
C GLU A 804 -27.18 14.63 -2.79
N PHE A 805 -25.86 14.87 -2.75
CA PHE A 805 -25.13 15.46 -1.63
C PHE A 805 -24.67 16.91 -1.90
N GLU A 806 -24.91 17.79 -0.91
CA GLU A 806 -24.54 19.21 -0.91
C GLU A 806 -23.53 19.49 0.22
N LEU A 807 -22.34 20.03 -0.12
CA LEU A 807 -21.33 20.45 0.86
C LEU A 807 -21.66 21.85 1.38
N LEU A 808 -22.10 21.93 2.63
CA LEU A 808 -22.53 23.19 3.23
C LEU A 808 -21.32 24.03 3.70
N PRO A 809 -21.25 25.34 3.35
CA PRO A 809 -20.08 26.16 3.63
C PRO A 809 -19.94 26.48 5.13
N LEU A 810 -18.84 26.01 5.74
CA LEU A 810 -18.50 26.33 7.13
C LEU A 810 -17.58 27.55 7.24
N GLU A 811 -17.94 28.51 8.11
CA GLU A 811 -17.06 29.62 8.51
C GLU A 811 -16.29 29.27 9.79
N CYS A 812 -15.02 28.90 9.64
CA CYS A 812 -14.18 28.48 10.76
C CYS A 812 -13.73 29.67 11.64
N ASP A 813 -13.84 29.51 12.96
CA ASP A 813 -13.48 30.51 13.97
C ASP A 813 -12.31 30.08 14.87
N THR A 814 -12.02 28.77 14.94
CA THR A 814 -11.15 28.16 15.94
C THR A 814 -9.91 27.52 15.29
N LYS A 815 -8.73 27.92 15.77
CA LYS A 815 -7.43 27.32 15.40
C LYS A 815 -7.14 26.06 16.20
N LEU A 816 -6.55 25.07 15.55
CA LEU A 816 -6.13 23.81 16.17
C LEU A 816 -4.61 23.77 16.39
N GLU A 817 -4.19 22.92 17.32
CA GLU A 817 -2.81 22.49 17.48
C GLU A 817 -2.49 21.43 16.41
N THR A 818 -1.39 21.59 15.67
CA THR A 818 -1.00 20.70 14.54
C THR A 818 0.46 20.26 14.58
N ASP A 819 1.17 20.53 15.69
CA ASP A 819 2.54 20.10 15.93
C ASP A 819 2.62 18.59 16.26
N TRP A 820 3.47 17.86 15.54
CA TRP A 820 3.75 16.43 15.77
C TRP A 820 4.41 16.15 17.13
N ALA A 821 4.97 17.16 17.82
CA ALA A 821 5.54 16.99 19.15
C ALA A 821 4.50 16.87 20.29
N LYS A 822 3.20 17.08 20.03
CA LYS A 822 2.16 17.19 21.08
C LYS A 822 1.07 16.14 20.91
N LEU A 823 0.90 15.24 21.88
CA LEU A 823 -0.09 14.14 21.83
C LEU A 823 -1.56 14.57 21.66
N ASN A 824 -1.88 15.82 22.01
CA ASN A 824 -3.20 16.45 21.85
C ASN A 824 -3.34 17.25 20.55
N SER A 825 -2.50 16.98 19.56
CA SER A 825 -2.46 17.63 18.25
C SER A 825 -3.40 16.99 17.23
N TRP A 826 -3.71 17.76 16.19
CA TRP A 826 -4.40 17.41 14.94
C TRP A 826 -3.41 17.25 13.78
N ALA A 827 -2.14 16.96 14.08
CA ALA A 827 -1.13 16.68 13.07
C ALA A 827 -1.56 15.49 12.18
N GLY A 828 -1.30 15.59 10.87
CA GLY A 828 -1.73 14.60 9.88
C GLY A 828 -3.22 14.64 9.53
N LEU A 829 -3.99 15.65 9.97
CA LEU A 829 -5.36 15.86 9.49
C LEU A 829 -5.31 16.39 8.03
N PRO A 830 -5.82 15.63 7.04
CA PRO A 830 -5.74 16.04 5.65
C PRO A 830 -6.77 17.12 5.31
N GLY A 831 -6.39 18.08 4.47
CA GLY A 831 -7.32 19.06 3.89
C GLY A 831 -8.03 18.54 2.63
N GLY A 832 -9.06 19.26 2.19
CA GLY A 832 -9.74 19.02 0.90
C GLY A 832 -11.06 18.25 1.02
N ILE A 833 -11.56 17.75 -0.12
CA ILE A 833 -12.65 16.77 -0.13
C ILE A 833 -12.12 15.46 0.47
N ARG A 834 -12.94 14.83 1.30
CA ARG A 834 -12.75 13.51 1.89
C ARG A 834 -14.03 12.72 1.73
N TRP A 835 -13.91 11.40 1.66
CA TRP A 835 -15.02 10.48 1.77
C TRP A 835 -14.83 9.64 3.02
N ALA A 836 -15.94 9.20 3.60
CA ALA A 836 -16.00 8.09 4.54
C ALA A 836 -17.43 7.54 4.51
N PHE A 837 -17.59 6.22 4.46
CA PHE A 837 -18.90 5.57 4.49
C PHE A 837 -19.85 6.06 3.37
N GLY A 838 -19.31 6.45 2.21
CA GLY A 838 -20.08 7.00 1.08
C GLY A 838 -20.57 8.45 1.28
N VAL A 839 -20.13 9.14 2.33
CA VAL A 839 -20.48 10.53 2.63
C VAL A 839 -19.29 11.47 2.34
N PRO A 840 -19.42 12.44 1.42
CA PRO A 840 -18.35 13.40 1.16
C PRO A 840 -18.34 14.51 2.23
N PHE A 841 -17.16 15.04 2.57
CA PHE A 841 -17.01 16.21 3.44
C PHE A 841 -15.81 17.08 3.04
N TRP A 842 -15.92 18.40 3.19
CA TRP A 842 -14.83 19.35 2.94
C TRP A 842 -14.14 19.74 4.24
N LEU A 843 -12.89 19.29 4.42
CA LEU A 843 -12.03 19.72 5.51
C LEU A 843 -11.21 20.94 5.10
N THR A 844 -11.33 22.04 5.85
CA THR A 844 -10.51 23.23 5.62
C THR A 844 -9.03 22.90 5.87
N PRO A 845 -8.12 23.12 4.89
CA PRO A 845 -6.70 22.81 5.05
C PRO A 845 -6.06 23.52 6.25
N PRO A 846 -5.22 22.85 7.08
CA PRO A 846 -4.59 23.45 8.27
C PRO A 846 -3.72 24.70 8.02
N ASN A 847 -3.23 24.86 6.79
CA ASN A 847 -2.45 26.00 6.30
C ASN A 847 -3.31 27.17 5.79
N ALA A 848 -4.64 27.04 5.74
CA ALA A 848 -5.58 28.07 5.31
C ALA A 848 -6.14 28.91 6.48
N ALA A 849 -6.77 30.05 6.17
CA ALA A 849 -7.62 30.85 7.08
C ALA A 849 -6.99 31.19 8.46
N ASP A 850 -5.75 31.67 8.48
CA ASP A 850 -4.95 31.94 9.70
C ASP A 850 -4.74 30.72 10.62
N GLY A 851 -5.00 29.51 10.10
CA GLY A 851 -5.03 28.24 10.83
C GLY A 851 -6.38 27.92 11.49
N LYS A 852 -7.44 28.70 11.25
CA LYS A 852 -8.80 28.42 11.74
C LYS A 852 -9.48 27.41 10.82
N ILE A 853 -9.68 26.20 11.32
CA ILE A 853 -10.22 25.07 10.53
C ILE A 853 -11.43 24.39 11.16
N THR A 854 -11.93 24.92 12.29
CA THR A 854 -13.16 24.44 12.96
C THR A 854 -14.06 25.58 13.38
N ARG A 855 -15.32 25.26 13.65
CA ARG A 855 -16.33 26.20 14.17
C ARG A 855 -16.79 25.78 15.56
N ARG A 856 -16.74 26.71 16.52
CA ARG A 856 -17.28 26.55 17.88
C ARG A 856 -18.53 27.39 18.13
N ALA A 857 -18.59 28.63 17.63
CA ALA A 857 -19.75 29.48 17.82
C ALA A 857 -20.98 28.94 17.06
N PRO A 858 -22.22 29.22 17.52
CA PRO A 858 -23.43 28.87 16.77
C PRO A 858 -23.39 29.34 15.31
N ILE A 859 -23.98 28.53 14.44
CA ILE A 859 -24.10 28.78 13.00
C ILE A 859 -25.55 29.18 12.76
N LYS A 860 -25.77 30.43 12.37
CA LYS A 860 -27.07 30.86 11.81
C LYS A 860 -27.01 30.65 10.31
N LEU A 861 -27.95 29.87 9.78
CA LEU A 861 -28.05 29.56 8.36
C LEU A 861 -28.71 30.75 7.65
N GLN A 862 -28.17 31.15 6.48
CA GLN A 862 -28.72 32.28 5.72
C GLN A 862 -30.02 31.90 4.99
N GLN A 863 -30.12 30.65 4.56
CA GLN A 863 -31.34 29.96 4.14
C GLN A 863 -31.48 28.74 5.05
N GLY A 864 -32.69 28.49 5.55
CA GLY A 864 -32.93 27.34 6.42
C GLY A 864 -32.77 26.02 5.66
N ILE A 865 -32.30 24.97 6.33
CA ILE A 865 -32.23 23.63 5.70
C ILE A 865 -33.62 22.99 5.83
N GLU A 866 -34.43 23.13 4.78
CA GLU A 866 -35.76 22.50 4.67
C GLU A 866 -35.66 20.97 4.47
N GLY A 867 -36.53 20.22 5.16
CA GLY A 867 -36.70 18.77 4.98
C GLY A 867 -37.79 18.37 3.97
N PRO A 868 -37.77 17.13 3.45
CA PRO A 868 -37.02 15.99 3.96
C PRO A 868 -35.57 16.00 3.49
N ALA A 869 -34.63 15.81 4.42
CA ALA A 869 -33.21 15.76 4.13
C ALA A 869 -32.45 15.10 5.29
N THR A 870 -31.30 14.49 5.04
CA THR A 870 -30.40 13.96 6.09
C THR A 870 -29.15 14.83 6.16
N LEU A 871 -28.90 15.43 7.33
CA LEU A 871 -27.75 16.29 7.59
C LEU A 871 -26.66 15.51 8.31
N PHE A 872 -25.51 15.38 7.66
CA PHE A 872 -24.28 14.81 8.21
C PHE A 872 -23.39 15.91 8.79
N LEU A 873 -22.87 15.65 10.00
CA LEU A 873 -22.04 16.56 10.77
C LEU A 873 -20.71 15.87 11.10
N ALA A 874 -19.61 16.35 10.52
CA ALA A 874 -18.26 15.88 10.87
C ALA A 874 -17.70 16.76 12.01
N TYR A 875 -17.38 16.15 13.15
CA TYR A 875 -17.10 16.87 14.39
C TYR A 875 -16.09 16.18 15.31
N ALA A 876 -15.59 16.91 16.31
CA ALA A 876 -14.77 16.37 17.38
C ALA A 876 -15.37 16.64 18.75
N ALA A 877 -15.50 15.60 19.57
CA ALA A 877 -15.84 15.75 20.97
C ALA A 877 -14.68 16.41 21.75
N THR A 878 -15.00 17.41 22.57
CA THR A 878 -14.05 18.06 23.51
C THR A 878 -14.28 17.63 24.96
N GLN A 879 -15.45 17.06 25.27
CA GLN A 879 -15.81 16.40 26.53
C GLN A 879 -16.71 15.19 26.21
N LYS A 880 -16.94 14.29 27.18
CA LYS A 880 -17.73 13.05 26.98
C LYS A 880 -19.22 13.29 26.69
N ASP A 881 -19.74 14.47 27.03
CA ASP A 881 -21.14 14.90 26.85
C ASP A 881 -21.30 15.85 25.65
N ALA A 882 -20.57 15.61 24.55
CA ALA A 882 -20.69 16.39 23.32
C ALA A 882 -22.05 16.15 22.63
N TRP A 883 -22.74 17.23 22.23
CA TRP A 883 -24.01 17.15 21.50
C TRP A 883 -24.27 18.40 20.65
N PHE A 884 -25.20 18.29 19.68
CA PHE A 884 -25.65 19.42 18.85
C PHE A 884 -27.11 19.75 19.12
N SER A 885 -27.48 21.02 18.96
CA SER A 885 -28.88 21.46 18.87
C SER A 885 -29.15 22.02 17.48
N LEU A 886 -30.24 21.55 16.89
CA LEU A 886 -30.83 22.12 15.68
C LEU A 886 -32.07 22.91 16.12
N ALA A 887 -32.02 24.24 16.02
CA ALA A 887 -33.19 25.07 16.23
C ALA A 887 -33.99 25.16 14.92
N MET A 888 -35.26 24.84 15.01
CA MET A 888 -36.18 24.77 13.86
C MET A 888 -36.97 26.09 13.72
N ASP A 889 -37.41 26.37 12.49
CA ASP A 889 -38.35 27.42 12.09
C ASP A 889 -39.50 27.72 13.09
N ASN A 890 -40.12 26.68 13.64
CA ASN A 890 -41.24 26.79 14.56
C ASN A 890 -40.84 27.03 16.03
N GLY A 891 -39.57 27.37 16.28
CA GLY A 891 -39.01 27.62 17.62
C GLY A 891 -38.71 26.36 18.45
N THR A 892 -38.97 25.15 17.93
CA THR A 892 -38.53 23.91 18.60
C THR A 892 -37.03 23.70 18.47
N THR A 893 -36.45 22.85 19.31
CA THR A 893 -35.03 22.47 19.23
C THR A 893 -34.88 20.97 19.35
N THR A 894 -34.27 20.35 18.34
CA THR A 894 -33.89 18.94 18.35
C THR A 894 -32.48 18.81 18.93
N ILE A 895 -32.29 17.94 19.92
CA ILE A 895 -30.94 17.57 20.41
C ILE A 895 -30.46 16.36 19.65
N VAL A 896 -29.27 16.48 19.08
CA VAL A 896 -28.53 15.42 18.40
C VAL A 896 -27.57 14.81 19.41
N SER A 897 -27.99 13.73 20.04
CA SER A 897 -27.12 12.74 20.67
C SER A 897 -27.02 11.51 19.76
N ALA A 898 -26.63 11.74 18.50
CA ALA A 898 -26.39 10.66 17.55
C ALA A 898 -25.21 9.82 18.05
N GLU A 899 -25.31 8.51 17.85
CA GLU A 899 -24.18 7.62 18.04
C GLU A 899 -23.25 7.78 16.85
N PRO A 900 -21.97 8.13 17.05
CA PRO A 900 -21.11 8.54 15.95
C PRO A 900 -20.35 7.38 15.32
N ALA A 901 -20.09 7.47 14.02
CA ALA A 901 -19.04 6.68 13.37
C ALA A 901 -17.69 7.39 13.50
N LEU A 902 -16.59 6.62 13.57
CA LEU A 902 -15.23 7.18 13.48
C LEU A 902 -14.85 7.39 12.00
N VAL A 903 -14.57 8.63 11.59
CA VAL A 903 -14.19 8.96 10.20
C VAL A 903 -12.76 9.44 10.02
N TRP A 904 -12.05 9.77 11.11
CA TRP A 904 -10.59 9.97 11.03
C TRP A 904 -9.94 9.86 12.39
N GLN A 905 -8.76 9.24 12.41
CA GLN A 905 -7.83 9.32 13.53
C GLN A 905 -6.39 9.58 13.06
N PRO A 906 -5.60 10.31 13.85
CA PRO A 906 -4.19 10.54 13.59
C PRO A 906 -3.39 9.25 13.79
N TRP A 907 -2.38 9.06 12.93
CA TRP A 907 -1.38 8.01 13.04
C TRP A 907 0.01 8.63 13.29
N PRO A 908 0.83 8.11 14.23
CA PRO A 908 0.63 6.89 15.05
C PRO A 908 -0.50 6.97 16.10
N PRO A 909 -0.98 5.84 16.64
CA PRO A 909 -2.16 5.78 17.53
C PRO A 909 -1.97 6.45 18.91
N ILE A 910 -0.77 6.97 19.22
CA ILE A 910 -0.50 7.78 20.43
C ILE A 910 -1.35 9.05 20.50
N PHE A 911 -1.71 9.61 19.36
CA PHE A 911 -2.45 10.87 19.28
C PHE A 911 -3.93 10.63 19.61
N LYS A 912 -4.51 11.50 20.44
CA LYS A 912 -5.83 11.27 21.07
C LYS A 912 -6.99 12.07 20.46
N LYS A 913 -6.77 12.70 19.30
CA LYS A 913 -7.85 13.35 18.53
C LYS A 913 -8.58 12.34 17.65
N ARG A 914 -9.86 12.59 17.41
CA ARG A 914 -10.76 11.74 16.62
C ARG A 914 -11.75 12.66 15.92
N LEU A 915 -12.01 12.41 14.64
CA LEU A 915 -13.11 13.02 13.90
C LEU A 915 -14.25 12.00 13.82
N LEU A 916 -15.44 12.45 14.18
CA LEU A 916 -16.64 11.66 14.32
C LEU A 916 -17.69 12.16 13.33
N LEU A 917 -18.52 11.25 12.82
CA LEU A 917 -19.63 11.57 11.93
C LEU A 917 -20.95 11.26 12.63
N ALA A 918 -21.86 12.24 12.64
CA ALA A 918 -23.24 12.09 13.08
C ALA A 918 -24.19 12.41 11.93
N SER A 919 -25.27 11.65 11.78
CA SER A 919 -26.38 11.93 10.87
C SER A 919 -27.61 12.43 11.63
N VAL A 920 -28.44 13.26 10.98
CA VAL A 920 -29.69 13.78 11.55
C VAL A 920 -30.73 13.95 10.45
N ASP A 921 -31.89 13.32 10.61
CA ASP A 921 -33.00 13.51 9.69
C ASP A 921 -33.78 14.79 10.02
N ILE A 922 -34.02 15.60 8.98
CA ILE A 922 -34.80 16.83 9.01
C ILE A 922 -36.20 16.47 8.48
N PRO A 923 -37.26 16.54 9.30
CA PRO A 923 -38.60 16.16 8.88
C PRO A 923 -39.14 17.04 7.74
N LEU A 924 -39.99 16.44 6.91
CA LEU A 924 -40.82 17.13 5.91
C LEU A 924 -41.58 18.33 6.54
N LEU A 925 -41.64 19.46 5.82
CA LEU A 925 -42.25 20.72 6.26
C LEU A 925 -41.61 21.33 7.52
N ARG A 926 -40.29 21.15 7.73
CA ARG A 926 -39.52 21.83 8.77
C ARG A 926 -38.19 22.31 8.21
N ALA A 927 -37.74 23.48 8.66
CA ALA A 927 -36.43 24.04 8.34
C ALA A 927 -35.55 24.17 9.58
N VAL A 928 -34.27 23.77 9.48
CA VAL A 928 -33.24 24.11 10.48
C VAL A 928 -32.75 25.54 10.21
N GLU A 929 -32.86 26.44 11.19
CA GLU A 929 -32.37 27.83 11.09
C GLU A 929 -30.99 28.03 11.74
N ARG A 930 -30.70 27.26 12.80
CA ARG A 930 -29.48 27.44 13.59
C ARG A 930 -28.97 26.13 14.16
N ILE A 931 -27.67 25.89 13.96
CA ILE A 931 -26.93 24.76 14.53
C ILE A 931 -26.06 25.28 15.67
N SER A 932 -26.11 24.64 16.84
CA SER A 932 -25.24 24.98 17.98
C SER A 932 -24.59 23.73 18.55
N ALA A 933 -23.25 23.73 18.63
CA ALA A 933 -22.47 22.65 19.22
C ALA A 933 -22.21 22.94 20.72
N ARG A 934 -22.45 21.96 21.59
CA ARG A 934 -21.98 22.00 22.99
C ARG A 934 -20.92 20.91 23.18
N ASN A 935 -19.81 21.30 23.81
CA ASN A 935 -18.66 20.42 24.05
C ASN A 935 -18.12 19.73 22.78
N ALA A 936 -18.38 20.29 21.60
CA ALA A 936 -17.87 19.81 20.31
C ALA A 936 -17.24 20.94 19.47
N LEU A 937 -16.42 20.55 18.49
CA LEU A 937 -15.93 21.39 17.41
C LEU A 937 -16.46 20.83 16.08
N LEU A 938 -17.08 21.67 15.25
CA LEU A 938 -17.57 21.26 13.93
C LEU A 938 -16.48 21.48 12.87
N PHE A 939 -16.29 20.51 11.97
CA PHE A 939 -15.30 20.54 10.90
C PHE A 939 -15.94 20.65 9.51
N ALA A 940 -17.03 19.92 9.27
CA ALA A 940 -17.77 19.96 8.01
C ALA A 940 -19.26 19.65 8.22
N MET A 941 -20.05 20.01 7.21
CA MET A 941 -21.48 19.76 7.13
C MET A 941 -21.80 19.31 5.70
N THR A 942 -22.53 18.21 5.57
CA THR A 942 -22.94 17.65 4.28
C THR A 942 -24.42 17.29 4.35
N LEU A 943 -25.18 17.62 3.33
CA LEU A 943 -26.62 17.45 3.30
C LEU A 943 -27.01 16.50 2.17
N HIS A 944 -27.87 15.51 2.45
CA HIS A 944 -28.48 14.66 1.43
C HIS A 944 -29.95 15.05 1.20
N ARG A 945 -30.38 15.13 -0.07
CA ARG A 945 -31.73 15.57 -0.48
C ARG A 945 -32.44 14.65 -1.50
N GLY A 946 -31.86 13.52 -1.89
CA GLY A 946 -32.26 12.77 -3.10
C GLY A 946 -33.05 11.47 -2.90
N ASP A 947 -32.94 10.53 -3.85
CA ASP A 947 -33.66 9.26 -3.92
C ASP A 947 -33.43 8.43 -2.64
N PRO A 948 -34.51 7.95 -1.98
CA PRO A 948 -34.46 6.92 -0.94
C PRO A 948 -33.67 5.64 -1.26
N LYS A 949 -33.16 5.44 -2.48
CA LYS A 949 -32.29 4.32 -2.89
C LYS A 949 -30.79 4.55 -2.74
N THR A 950 -30.27 5.78 -2.71
CA THR A 950 -28.81 6.00 -2.55
C THR A 950 -28.42 6.07 -1.07
N LEU A 951 -29.24 6.77 -0.28
CA LEU A 951 -29.09 6.93 1.16
C LEU A 951 -28.92 5.61 1.93
N PRO A 952 -29.58 4.48 1.59
CA PRO A 952 -29.39 3.20 2.27
C PRO A 952 -27.97 2.66 2.23
N VAL A 953 -27.19 2.89 1.16
CA VAL A 953 -25.80 2.39 1.08
C VAL A 953 -24.91 3.17 2.04
N ALA A 954 -24.94 4.50 1.98
CA ALA A 954 -24.22 5.36 2.92
C ALA A 954 -24.70 5.16 4.37
N THR A 955 -26.01 4.97 4.59
CA THR A 955 -26.57 4.69 5.92
C THR A 955 -26.13 3.34 6.46
N ALA A 956 -26.06 2.30 5.63
CA ALA A 956 -25.54 1.00 6.04
C ALA A 956 -24.06 1.08 6.42
N ALA A 957 -23.24 1.75 5.61
CA ALA A 957 -21.82 1.96 5.89
C ALA A 957 -21.60 2.79 7.16
N VAL A 958 -22.34 3.89 7.35
CA VAL A 958 -22.29 4.72 8.57
C VAL A 958 -22.72 3.90 9.80
N ASN A 959 -23.78 3.09 9.70
CA ASN A 959 -24.21 2.23 10.81
C ASN A 959 -23.15 1.16 11.15
N ALA A 960 -22.50 0.55 10.15
CA ALA A 960 -21.37 -0.35 10.39
C ALA A 960 -20.21 0.39 11.09
N GLY A 961 -19.90 1.62 10.67
CA GLY A 961 -18.91 2.50 11.32
C GLY A 961 -19.27 2.89 12.76
N ILE A 962 -20.56 3.02 13.09
CA ILE A 962 -21.06 3.22 14.46
C ILE A 962 -20.81 1.97 15.30
N GLU A 963 -21.17 0.78 14.81
CA GLU A 963 -20.94 -0.48 15.55
C GLU A 963 -19.44 -0.75 15.77
N ALA A 964 -18.61 -0.52 14.75
CA ALA A 964 -17.16 -0.63 14.85
C ALA A 964 -16.57 0.34 15.88
N TRP A 965 -17.03 1.60 15.90
CA TRP A 965 -16.57 2.58 16.89
C TRP A 965 -17.07 2.26 18.32
N ARG A 966 -18.28 1.73 18.48
CA ARG A 966 -18.75 1.19 19.77
C ARG A 966 -17.87 0.04 20.27
N ALA A 967 -17.49 -0.87 19.36
CA ALA A 967 -16.61 -2.00 19.69
C ALA A 967 -15.21 -1.52 20.14
N GLU A 968 -14.62 -0.56 19.43
CA GLU A 968 -13.34 0.07 19.80
C GLU A 968 -13.43 0.81 21.14
N LEU A 969 -14.49 1.59 21.39
CA LEU A 969 -14.70 2.26 22.68
C LEU A 969 -14.86 1.27 23.85
N LYS A 970 -15.51 0.12 23.60
CA LYS A 970 -15.63 -0.97 24.58
C LYS A 970 -14.26 -1.61 24.84
N ALA A 971 -13.51 -1.97 23.80
CA ALA A 971 -12.18 -2.54 23.92
C ALA A 971 -11.21 -1.59 24.64
N GLN A 972 -11.25 -0.29 24.34
CA GLN A 972 -10.49 0.73 25.05
C GLN A 972 -10.87 0.82 26.53
N THR A 973 -12.16 0.74 26.85
CA THR A 973 -12.65 0.76 28.25
C THR A 973 -12.18 -0.48 29.04
N GLU A 974 -12.20 -1.66 28.42
CA GLU A 974 -11.65 -2.90 29.01
C GLU A 974 -10.13 -2.81 29.20
N MET A 975 -9.41 -2.27 28.21
CA MET A 975 -7.96 -2.05 28.29
C MET A 975 -7.59 -1.05 29.41
N ASP A 976 -8.31 0.05 29.56
CA ASP A 976 -8.08 1.06 30.60
C ASP A 976 -8.45 0.55 32.00
N SER A 977 -9.43 -0.35 32.11
CA SER A 977 -9.72 -1.11 33.34
C SER A 977 -8.53 -2.00 33.72
N LEU A 978 -7.96 -2.75 32.77
CA LEU A 978 -6.79 -3.60 33.01
C LEU A 978 -5.54 -2.78 33.38
N ARG A 979 -5.30 -1.65 32.69
CA ARG A 979 -4.24 -0.67 33.04
C ARG A 979 -4.41 -0.14 34.46
N THR A 980 -5.65 0.11 34.89
CA THR A 980 -5.98 0.57 36.26
C THR A 980 -5.67 -0.51 37.31
N GLU A 981 -5.90 -1.79 37.03
CA GLU A 981 -5.51 -2.88 37.93
C GLU A 981 -3.99 -3.14 37.94
N LEU A 982 -3.32 -3.06 36.79
CA LEU A 982 -1.86 -3.12 36.68
C LEU A 982 -1.17 -1.98 37.44
N ALA A 983 -1.74 -0.77 37.43
CA ALA A 983 -1.20 0.36 38.18
C ALA A 983 -1.08 0.06 39.68
N LYS A 984 -2.04 -0.68 40.25
CA LYS A 984 -2.08 -1.11 41.67
C LYS A 984 -1.07 -2.22 42.01
N LEU A 985 -0.56 -2.95 41.02
CA LEU A 985 0.43 -4.00 41.24
C LEU A 985 1.84 -3.38 41.42
N PRO A 986 2.61 -3.77 42.46
CA PRO A 986 4.03 -3.41 42.55
C PRO A 986 4.81 -3.94 41.34
N ALA A 987 5.77 -3.16 40.85
CA ALA A 987 6.65 -3.61 39.77
C ALA A 987 7.52 -4.81 40.21
N GLY A 988 7.88 -5.68 39.27
CA GLY A 988 8.73 -6.85 39.55
C GLY A 988 8.02 -7.98 40.29
N ARG A 989 6.68 -8.04 40.25
CA ARG A 989 5.86 -9.16 40.77
C ARG A 989 5.50 -10.21 39.73
N ILE A 990 5.71 -9.90 38.45
CA ILE A 990 5.53 -10.83 37.32
C ILE A 990 6.89 -10.97 36.65
N ALA A 991 7.32 -12.19 36.34
CA ALA A 991 8.47 -12.44 35.49
C ALA A 991 8.02 -12.67 34.04
N LEU A 992 8.80 -12.20 33.07
CA LEU A 992 8.73 -12.69 31.69
C LEU A 992 9.88 -13.66 31.48
N LEU A 993 9.56 -14.86 30.98
CA LEU A 993 10.57 -15.89 30.72
C LEU A 993 11.42 -15.52 29.49
N PRO A 994 12.75 -15.75 29.52
CA PRO A 994 13.66 -15.43 28.42
C PRO A 994 13.37 -16.29 27.19
N THR A 995 12.51 -15.77 26.31
CA THR A 995 12.08 -16.38 25.05
C THR A 995 12.08 -15.28 23.97
N ASP A 996 11.61 -15.56 22.76
CA ASP A 996 11.39 -14.57 21.69
C ASP A 996 9.93 -14.07 21.72
N PRO A 997 9.58 -13.02 22.51
CA PRO A 997 8.18 -12.67 22.76
C PRO A 997 7.53 -12.03 21.52
N ARG A 998 6.57 -12.72 20.91
CA ARG A 998 5.88 -12.28 19.67
C ARG A 998 4.42 -12.74 19.66
N GLY A 999 3.67 -12.31 18.64
CA GLY A 999 2.27 -12.71 18.45
C GLY A 999 1.25 -12.00 19.36
N PRO A 1000 -0.02 -12.44 19.33
CA PRO A 1000 -1.16 -11.73 19.92
C PRO A 1000 -1.00 -11.39 21.40
N ALA A 1001 -0.56 -12.36 22.22
CA ALA A 1001 -0.40 -12.17 23.66
C ALA A 1001 0.66 -11.13 24.02
N ASN A 1002 1.79 -11.10 23.30
CA ASN A 1002 2.82 -10.08 23.52
C ASN A 1002 2.31 -8.68 23.11
N ARG A 1003 1.59 -8.57 21.98
CA ARG A 1003 0.97 -7.30 21.56
C ARG A 1003 -0.02 -6.78 22.61
N PHE A 1004 -0.84 -7.67 23.19
CA PHE A 1004 -1.78 -7.31 24.26
C PHE A 1004 -1.05 -6.96 25.59
N ALA A 1005 0.07 -7.62 25.91
CA ALA A 1005 0.90 -7.29 27.07
C ALA A 1005 1.55 -5.90 26.95
N LEU A 1006 1.95 -5.52 25.74
CA LEU A 1006 2.44 -4.18 25.44
C LEU A 1006 1.32 -3.13 25.58
N ARG A 1007 0.16 -3.33 24.93
CA ARG A 1007 -0.98 -2.39 24.97
C ARG A 1007 -1.53 -2.18 26.39
N SER A 1008 -1.61 -3.24 27.19
CA SER A 1008 -2.07 -3.17 28.59
C SER A 1008 -1.06 -2.51 29.54
N GLY A 1009 0.20 -2.32 29.11
CA GLY A 1009 1.27 -1.84 29.98
C GLY A 1009 1.81 -2.89 30.95
N LEU A 1010 1.44 -4.17 30.80
CA LEU A 1010 1.91 -5.27 31.64
C LEU A 1010 3.43 -5.40 31.57
N LEU A 1011 4.02 -5.25 30.38
CA LEU A 1011 5.47 -5.34 30.18
C LEU A 1011 6.26 -4.29 30.99
N ALA A 1012 5.65 -3.13 31.31
CA ALA A 1012 6.28 -2.10 32.16
C ALA A 1012 6.17 -2.40 33.68
N LYS A 1013 5.43 -3.46 34.06
CA LYS A 1013 5.27 -3.93 35.44
C LYS A 1013 5.99 -5.26 35.71
N ALA A 1014 6.38 -5.98 34.67
CA ALA A 1014 7.05 -7.28 34.76
C ALA A 1014 8.58 -7.16 34.63
N ASP A 1015 9.32 -8.01 35.35
CA ASP A 1015 10.77 -8.15 35.18
C ASP A 1015 11.03 -9.08 33.98
N ALA A 1016 11.50 -8.53 32.86
CA ALA A 1016 12.00 -9.32 31.75
C ALA A 1016 13.33 -9.97 32.14
N LEU A 1017 13.34 -11.29 32.31
CA LEU A 1017 14.55 -12.02 32.71
C LEU A 1017 15.42 -12.31 31.49
N THR A 1018 16.74 -12.22 31.65
CA THR A 1018 17.69 -12.84 30.71
C THR A 1018 17.85 -14.34 31.02
N PRO A 1019 18.36 -15.18 30.09
CA PRO A 1019 18.69 -16.57 30.38
C PRO A 1019 19.61 -16.72 31.60
N GLN A 1020 20.60 -15.83 31.74
CA GLN A 1020 21.56 -15.87 32.84
C GLN A 1020 20.93 -15.48 34.19
N GLN A 1021 19.89 -14.63 34.19
CA GLN A 1021 19.10 -14.29 35.37
C GLN A 1021 18.12 -15.41 35.72
N MET A 1022 17.53 -16.08 34.73
CA MET A 1022 16.61 -17.20 34.94
C MET A 1022 17.24 -18.34 35.74
N VAL A 1023 18.50 -18.71 35.42
CA VAL A 1023 19.25 -19.77 36.13
C VAL A 1023 20.02 -19.30 37.36
N GLU A 1024 19.95 -18.01 37.69
CA GLU A 1024 20.65 -17.48 38.87
C GLU A 1024 19.94 -17.92 40.16
N PRO A 1025 20.64 -18.56 41.13
CA PRO A 1025 20.03 -19.05 42.36
C PRO A 1025 19.25 -17.96 43.11
N GLY A 1026 17.98 -18.22 43.39
CA GLY A 1026 17.09 -17.28 44.07
C GLY A 1026 16.56 -16.13 43.22
N ARG A 1027 16.94 -15.99 41.94
CA ARG A 1027 16.44 -14.93 41.06
C ARG A 1027 15.02 -15.24 40.56
N LEU A 1028 14.81 -16.36 39.87
CA LEU A 1028 13.47 -16.86 39.52
C LEU A 1028 12.94 -17.74 40.65
N ASN A 1029 12.02 -17.21 41.45
CA ASN A 1029 11.34 -17.95 42.52
C ASN A 1029 9.95 -17.35 42.81
N ALA A 1030 9.03 -18.13 43.40
CA ALA A 1030 7.64 -17.73 43.61
C ALA A 1030 7.41 -16.62 44.64
N SER A 1031 8.29 -16.46 45.64
CA SER A 1031 8.12 -15.39 46.65
C SER A 1031 8.39 -14.01 46.05
N ARG A 1032 9.36 -13.94 45.12
CA ARG A 1032 9.64 -12.76 44.31
C ARG A 1032 8.56 -12.57 43.23
N TYR A 1033 8.40 -13.57 42.36
CA TYR A 1033 7.45 -13.55 41.24
C TYR A 1033 6.41 -14.66 41.40
N PRO A 1034 5.21 -14.41 41.98
CA PRO A 1034 4.17 -15.43 42.03
C PRO A 1034 3.72 -15.93 40.65
N VAL A 1035 3.92 -15.12 39.61
CA VAL A 1035 3.57 -15.43 38.23
C VAL A 1035 4.76 -15.24 37.29
N ALA A 1036 4.96 -16.20 36.38
CA ALA A 1036 5.87 -16.12 35.26
C ALA A 1036 5.11 -16.36 33.94
N LEU A 1037 5.31 -15.48 32.95
CA LEU A 1037 4.67 -15.57 31.64
C LEU A 1037 5.64 -16.13 30.60
N ASN A 1038 5.19 -17.11 29.81
CA ASN A 1038 5.81 -17.44 28.52
C ASN A 1038 5.01 -16.77 27.40
N LEU A 1039 5.65 -15.86 26.66
CA LEU A 1039 5.08 -15.12 25.52
C LEU A 1039 5.77 -15.49 24.18
N GLY A 1040 6.58 -16.56 24.18
CA GLY A 1040 7.43 -16.96 23.06
C GLY A 1040 6.79 -18.01 22.12
N GLY A 1041 7.65 -18.81 21.49
CA GLY A 1041 7.26 -19.97 20.68
C GLY A 1041 7.35 -21.29 21.45
N GLU A 1042 7.68 -22.37 20.74
CA GLU A 1042 7.92 -23.72 21.30
C GLU A 1042 9.29 -23.83 22.00
N ARG A 1043 10.17 -22.84 21.82
CA ARG A 1043 11.56 -22.77 22.31
C ARG A 1043 11.68 -22.27 23.75
N TYR A 1044 12.69 -22.75 24.47
CA TYR A 1044 13.10 -22.20 25.77
C TYR A 1044 14.57 -22.49 26.11
N PRO A 1045 15.24 -21.65 26.93
CA PRO A 1045 16.58 -21.94 27.43
C PRO A 1045 16.60 -23.21 28.29
N PHE A 1046 17.24 -24.25 27.79
CA PHE A 1046 17.39 -25.53 28.48
C PHE A 1046 18.72 -25.59 29.25
N SER A 1047 19.81 -25.16 28.60
CA SER A 1047 21.16 -25.04 29.17
C SER A 1047 21.69 -23.62 28.99
N VAL A 1048 22.20 -22.99 30.05
CA VAL A 1048 22.69 -21.60 30.05
C VAL A 1048 24.09 -21.48 30.64
N ARG A 1049 24.34 -22.06 31.82
CA ARG A 1049 25.68 -22.12 32.45
C ARG A 1049 26.17 -23.57 32.54
N THR A 1050 25.28 -24.48 32.93
CA THR A 1050 25.53 -25.92 32.99
C THR A 1050 24.43 -26.71 32.28
N ASP A 1051 24.60 -28.01 32.14
CA ASP A 1051 23.65 -28.85 31.39
C ASP A 1051 22.28 -28.91 32.09
N GLY A 1052 21.21 -28.53 31.37
CA GLY A 1052 19.84 -28.60 31.84
C GLY A 1052 19.47 -27.64 32.98
N ASP A 1053 20.27 -26.61 33.25
CA ASP A 1053 20.04 -25.66 34.36
C ASP A 1053 18.84 -24.72 34.12
N GLY A 1054 18.55 -24.36 32.87
CA GLY A 1054 17.34 -23.65 32.46
C GLY A 1054 16.07 -24.45 32.73
N ARG A 1055 16.07 -25.75 32.37
CA ARG A 1055 15.01 -26.68 32.78
C ARG A 1055 14.89 -26.75 34.30
N ALA A 1056 16.01 -26.92 35.01
CA ALA A 1056 16.01 -27.03 36.47
C ALA A 1056 15.45 -25.76 37.14
N ALA A 1057 15.71 -24.58 36.59
CA ALA A 1057 15.15 -23.32 37.08
C ALA A 1057 13.61 -23.27 36.96
N LEU A 1058 13.02 -23.70 35.84
CA LEU A 1058 11.56 -23.78 35.68
C LEU A 1058 10.92 -24.80 36.63
N VAL A 1059 11.55 -25.97 36.79
CA VAL A 1059 11.11 -26.99 37.75
C VAL A 1059 11.14 -26.41 39.17
N ASN A 1060 12.26 -25.83 39.60
CA ASN A 1060 12.42 -25.25 40.93
C ASN A 1060 11.46 -24.07 41.19
N TYR A 1061 11.14 -23.29 40.16
CA TYR A 1061 10.13 -22.24 40.23
C TYR A 1061 8.76 -22.81 40.59
N LEU A 1062 8.31 -23.86 39.90
CA LEU A 1062 7.08 -24.59 40.23
C LEU A 1062 7.14 -25.21 41.62
N LYS A 1063 8.26 -25.86 42.01
CA LYS A 1063 8.48 -26.39 43.37
C LYS A 1063 8.34 -25.34 44.47
N SER A 1064 8.66 -24.08 44.17
CA SER A 1064 8.52 -22.96 45.12
C SER A 1064 7.08 -22.43 45.25
N GLY A 1065 6.13 -22.97 44.49
CA GLY A 1065 4.72 -22.55 44.48
C GLY A 1065 4.36 -21.53 43.39
N GLY A 1066 5.20 -21.40 42.36
CA GLY A 1066 5.01 -20.42 41.27
C GLY A 1066 3.93 -20.82 40.28
N LEU A 1067 3.33 -19.83 39.62
CA LEU A 1067 2.41 -20.01 38.50
C LEU A 1067 3.13 -19.71 37.18
N VAL A 1068 3.20 -20.70 36.29
CA VAL A 1068 3.57 -20.47 34.88
C VAL A 1068 2.30 -20.29 34.06
N ILE A 1069 2.24 -19.25 33.22
CA ILE A 1069 1.16 -19.06 32.23
C ILE A 1069 1.77 -19.17 30.84
N CYS A 1070 1.29 -20.11 30.03
CA CYS A 1070 1.70 -20.30 28.65
C CYS A 1070 0.77 -19.54 27.70
N LEU A 1071 1.32 -18.54 27.01
CA LEU A 1071 0.63 -17.75 25.98
C LEU A 1071 1.51 -17.69 24.73
N CYS A 1072 1.92 -18.85 24.25
CA CYS A 1072 2.84 -18.98 23.13
C CYS A 1072 2.15 -18.68 21.79
N ARG A 1073 2.92 -18.17 20.83
CA ARG A 1073 2.47 -18.01 19.43
C ARG A 1073 2.41 -19.34 18.66
N GLU A 1074 3.09 -20.36 19.17
CA GLU A 1074 3.19 -21.71 18.60
C GLU A 1074 2.62 -22.72 19.62
N PRO A 1075 2.13 -23.90 19.16
CA PRO A 1075 1.17 -24.69 19.92
C PRO A 1075 1.75 -25.66 20.95
N PHE A 1076 3.05 -26.02 20.88
CA PHE A 1076 3.72 -26.85 21.88
C PHE A 1076 4.71 -26.03 22.74
N PRO A 1077 4.25 -25.33 23.79
CA PRO A 1077 5.13 -24.59 24.70
C PRO A 1077 6.18 -25.49 25.36
N PHE A 1078 7.42 -25.01 25.42
CA PHE A 1078 8.57 -25.70 26.01
C PHE A 1078 8.89 -27.06 25.36
N TYR A 1079 8.78 -27.18 24.04
CA TYR A 1079 9.13 -28.38 23.27
C TYR A 1079 10.60 -28.45 22.87
N TYR A 1080 11.16 -27.34 22.37
CA TYR A 1080 12.56 -27.27 21.92
C TYR A 1080 13.46 -26.63 22.98
N GLY A 1081 14.46 -27.36 23.44
CA GLY A 1081 15.40 -26.91 24.46
C GLY A 1081 16.66 -26.31 23.84
N GLU A 1082 16.91 -25.04 24.09
CA GLU A 1082 18.06 -24.31 23.54
C GLU A 1082 19.29 -24.45 24.45
N ASP A 1083 20.45 -24.74 23.85
CA ASP A 1083 21.74 -24.73 24.54
C ASP A 1083 22.49 -23.44 24.25
N LEU A 1084 22.42 -22.50 25.19
CA LEU A 1084 22.99 -21.17 25.08
C LEU A 1084 24.45 -21.10 25.54
N ARG A 1085 25.08 -22.25 25.86
CA ARG A 1085 26.50 -22.33 26.22
C ARG A 1085 27.43 -22.18 25.00
N ASP A 1086 26.95 -22.53 23.81
CA ASP A 1086 27.62 -22.32 22.53
C ASP A 1086 26.63 -21.67 21.55
N PRO A 1087 26.91 -20.45 21.04
CA PRO A 1087 26.06 -19.78 20.05
C PRO A 1087 25.74 -20.61 18.81
N LYS A 1088 26.59 -21.58 18.43
CA LYS A 1088 26.35 -22.47 17.28
C LYS A 1088 25.32 -23.58 17.56
N HIS A 1089 25.05 -23.87 18.82
CA HIS A 1089 24.11 -24.92 19.24
C HIS A 1089 22.75 -24.35 19.69
N ALA A 1090 22.65 -23.03 19.90
CA ALA A 1090 21.39 -22.35 20.26
C ALA A 1090 20.27 -22.53 19.22
N GLU A 1091 20.60 -22.66 17.93
CA GLU A 1091 19.63 -22.81 16.85
C GLU A 1091 19.15 -24.26 16.62
N ALA A 1092 19.85 -25.26 17.18
CA ALA A 1092 19.57 -26.67 16.91
C ALA A 1092 18.20 -27.11 17.47
N ASN A 1093 17.29 -27.52 16.58
CA ASN A 1093 15.92 -27.99 16.88
C ASN A 1093 15.88 -29.33 17.66
N THR A 1094 16.49 -29.38 18.85
CA THR A 1094 16.56 -30.59 19.68
C THR A 1094 15.29 -30.72 20.53
N PRO A 1095 14.47 -31.77 20.34
CA PRO A 1095 13.28 -31.98 21.15
C PRO A 1095 13.67 -32.26 22.62
N GLN A 1096 13.23 -31.40 23.53
CA GLN A 1096 13.42 -31.50 24.98
C GLN A 1096 12.13 -31.10 25.71
N PRO A 1097 11.00 -31.81 25.49
CA PRO A 1097 9.68 -31.37 25.92
C PRO A 1097 9.54 -31.35 27.44
N LEU A 1098 9.32 -30.18 28.03
CA LEU A 1098 9.23 -29.99 29.47
C LEU A 1098 7.90 -30.48 30.06
N LEU A 1099 6.77 -30.16 29.42
CA LEU A 1099 5.45 -30.41 30.00
C LEU A 1099 5.18 -31.90 30.32
N PRO A 1100 5.53 -32.87 29.44
CA PRO A 1100 5.43 -34.29 29.79
C PRO A 1100 6.31 -34.72 30.97
N GLN A 1101 7.47 -34.08 31.18
CA GLN A 1101 8.35 -34.34 32.34
C GLN A 1101 7.73 -33.84 33.67
N LEU A 1102 6.75 -32.94 33.61
CA LEU A 1102 5.97 -32.46 34.76
C LEU A 1102 4.69 -33.29 35.01
N GLY A 1103 4.45 -34.34 34.20
CA GLY A 1103 3.19 -35.10 34.21
C GLY A 1103 2.04 -34.44 33.45
N VAL A 1104 2.34 -33.45 32.59
CA VAL A 1104 1.34 -32.76 31.75
C VAL A 1104 1.39 -33.34 30.34
N THR A 1105 0.46 -34.24 30.03
CA THR A 1105 0.35 -34.86 28.71
C THR A 1105 -0.32 -33.93 27.71
N LEU A 1106 0.33 -33.69 26.58
CA LEU A 1106 -0.26 -33.05 25.41
C LEU A 1106 -0.59 -34.12 24.36
N LYS A 1107 -1.78 -34.07 23.78
CA LYS A 1107 -2.16 -34.85 22.60
C LYS A 1107 -1.82 -34.07 21.33
N ASN A 1108 -1.04 -34.69 20.45
CA ASN A 1108 -0.82 -34.20 19.08
C ASN A 1108 -1.98 -34.70 18.21
N ILE A 1109 -3.09 -33.96 18.15
CA ILE A 1109 -4.29 -34.41 17.43
C ILE A 1109 -4.03 -34.40 15.90
N PHE A 1110 -3.44 -33.32 15.38
CA PHE A 1110 -2.98 -33.26 13.99
C PHE A 1110 -1.91 -32.17 13.76
N GLU A 1111 -1.20 -32.27 12.63
CA GLU A 1111 -0.31 -31.21 12.11
C GLU A 1111 -1.04 -30.24 11.15
N LYS A 1112 -2.17 -30.66 10.58
CA LYS A 1112 -3.08 -29.83 9.77
C LYS A 1112 -4.51 -30.34 9.99
N PRO A 1113 -5.54 -29.46 10.04
CA PRO A 1113 -6.92 -29.90 10.13
C PRO A 1113 -7.28 -30.85 8.98
N PRO A 1114 -7.94 -32.00 9.23
CA PRO A 1114 -8.58 -32.80 8.21
C PRO A 1114 -9.61 -31.97 7.42
N GLN A 1115 -9.77 -32.21 6.12
CA GLN A 1115 -10.70 -31.43 5.28
C GLN A 1115 -12.17 -31.84 5.48
N GLU A 1116 -12.38 -33.07 5.94
CA GLU A 1116 -13.66 -33.74 6.12
C GLU A 1116 -14.28 -33.55 7.52
N HIS A 1117 -13.62 -32.80 8.42
CA HIS A 1117 -14.04 -32.58 9.80
C HIS A 1117 -14.09 -31.10 10.16
N THR A 1118 -15.07 -30.71 10.97
CA THR A 1118 -15.18 -29.34 11.52
C THR A 1118 -15.07 -29.38 13.03
N PHE A 1119 -14.17 -28.57 13.58
CA PHE A 1119 -13.90 -28.51 15.02
C PHE A 1119 -14.61 -27.33 15.67
N ARG A 1120 -15.04 -27.51 16.92
CA ARG A 1120 -15.66 -26.52 17.79
C ARG A 1120 -14.85 -26.39 19.07
N VAL A 1121 -14.75 -25.18 19.61
CA VAL A 1121 -14.16 -24.91 20.92
C VAL A 1121 -15.28 -24.59 21.92
N ASP A 1122 -15.45 -25.46 22.93
CA ASP A 1122 -16.52 -25.38 23.90
C ASP A 1122 -16.06 -24.76 25.22
N HIS A 1123 -16.70 -23.67 25.65
CA HIS A 1123 -16.46 -23.05 26.96
C HIS A 1123 -17.04 -23.91 28.10
N ILE A 1124 -16.21 -24.25 29.09
CA ILE A 1124 -16.65 -25.01 30.25
C ILE A 1124 -17.38 -24.12 31.25
N VAL A 1125 -18.71 -24.09 31.18
CA VAL A 1125 -19.62 -23.25 32.00
C VAL A 1125 -19.36 -23.33 33.53
N SER A 1126 -18.86 -24.47 34.01
CA SER A 1126 -18.54 -24.70 35.43
C SER A 1126 -17.20 -24.09 35.87
N GLN A 1127 -16.33 -23.65 34.94
CA GLN A 1127 -15.01 -23.10 35.28
C GLN A 1127 -15.13 -21.80 36.08
N ARG A 1128 -14.12 -21.56 36.93
CA ARG A 1128 -14.05 -20.40 37.85
C ARG A 1128 -12.67 -19.73 37.85
N VAL A 1129 -11.77 -20.13 36.96
CA VAL A 1129 -10.38 -19.65 36.92
C VAL A 1129 -10.30 -18.34 36.13
N LEU A 1130 -10.97 -18.27 34.99
CA LEU A 1130 -11.00 -17.11 34.09
C LEU A 1130 -12.41 -16.51 34.06
N PRO A 1131 -12.83 -15.75 35.09
CA PRO A 1131 -14.12 -15.06 35.07
C PRO A 1131 -14.14 -14.02 33.94
N GLY A 1132 -15.25 -13.96 33.21
CA GLY A 1132 -15.44 -13.05 32.07
C GLY A 1132 -14.79 -13.49 30.75
N ALA A 1133 -14.15 -14.66 30.69
CA ALA A 1133 -13.64 -15.21 29.44
C ALA A 1133 -14.82 -15.49 28.46
N PRO A 1134 -14.59 -15.38 27.13
CA PRO A 1134 -15.65 -15.48 26.13
C PRO A 1134 -16.34 -16.86 26.15
N TRP A 1135 -17.67 -16.87 26.06
CA TRP A 1135 -18.50 -18.08 26.10
C TRP A 1135 -18.49 -18.89 24.79
N GLN A 1136 -18.11 -18.24 23.69
CA GLN A 1136 -17.95 -18.84 22.37
C GLN A 1136 -16.54 -18.54 21.90
N LEU A 1137 -15.86 -19.55 21.35
CA LEU A 1137 -14.61 -19.42 20.63
C LEU A 1137 -14.78 -20.16 19.31
N LEU A 1138 -14.35 -19.55 18.21
CA LEU A 1138 -14.28 -20.22 16.92
C LEU A 1138 -13.00 -21.06 16.85
N PHE A 1139 -13.05 -22.17 16.11
CA PHE A 1139 -11.82 -22.87 15.75
C PHE A 1139 -11.08 -22.04 14.67
N PRO A 1140 -9.78 -21.76 14.82
CA PRO A 1140 -9.06 -20.88 13.91
C PRO A 1140 -8.97 -21.45 12.49
N THR A 1141 -9.05 -20.58 11.50
CA THR A 1141 -8.94 -20.90 10.06
C THR A 1141 -7.62 -20.45 9.45
N THR A 1142 -6.85 -19.62 10.16
CA THR A 1142 -5.57 -19.04 9.72
C THR A 1142 -4.48 -19.20 10.79
N GLY A 1143 -3.22 -18.98 10.42
CA GLY A 1143 -2.07 -19.10 11.32
C GLY A 1143 -1.59 -20.55 11.54
N ASP A 1144 -0.99 -20.83 12.70
CA ASP A 1144 -0.53 -22.18 13.06
C ASP A 1144 -1.69 -23.00 13.61
N LEU A 1145 -2.24 -23.85 12.76
CA LEU A 1145 -3.41 -24.69 13.06
C LEU A 1145 -3.06 -26.04 13.68
N ARG A 1146 -1.79 -26.34 14.03
CA ARG A 1146 -1.44 -27.62 14.67
C ARG A 1146 -2.15 -27.72 16.02
N LEU A 1147 -3.09 -28.66 16.15
CA LEU A 1147 -3.86 -28.81 17.38
C LEU A 1147 -3.04 -29.55 18.44
N ARG A 1148 -2.90 -28.91 19.60
CA ARG A 1148 -2.28 -29.44 20.81
C ARG A 1148 -3.24 -29.21 21.96
N THR A 1149 -3.81 -30.30 22.47
CA THR A 1149 -4.71 -30.28 23.62
C THR A 1149 -4.04 -30.96 24.80
N ILE A 1150 -4.43 -30.60 26.02
CA ILE A 1150 -4.03 -31.33 27.24
C ILE A 1150 -5.18 -32.22 27.70
N THR A 1151 -4.85 -33.35 28.34
CA THR A 1151 -5.83 -34.26 28.95
C THR A 1151 -5.41 -34.69 30.34
N ASP A 1152 -6.40 -35.02 31.16
CA ASP A 1152 -6.23 -35.49 32.52
C ASP A 1152 -6.06 -37.02 32.63
N GLU A 1153 -6.22 -37.76 31.53
CA GLU A 1153 -6.23 -39.23 31.46
C GLU A 1153 -5.03 -39.90 32.15
N ALA A 1154 -3.88 -39.23 32.16
CA ALA A 1154 -2.62 -39.68 32.78
C ALA A 1154 -2.31 -39.00 34.13
N MET A 1155 -3.20 -38.14 34.65
CA MET A 1155 -2.96 -37.33 35.84
C MET A 1155 -3.65 -37.91 37.08
N ASP A 1156 -2.87 -38.18 38.14
CA ASP A 1156 -3.44 -38.56 39.44
C ASP A 1156 -4.18 -37.37 40.07
N ARG A 1157 -5.52 -37.43 40.08
CA ARG A 1157 -6.41 -36.39 40.65
C ARG A 1157 -6.28 -36.24 42.18
N HIS A 1158 -5.58 -37.14 42.89
CA HIS A 1158 -5.21 -36.97 44.30
C HIS A 1158 -3.90 -36.21 44.51
N VAL A 1159 -3.12 -36.03 43.44
CA VAL A 1159 -1.85 -35.27 43.38
C VAL A 1159 -2.02 -33.95 42.63
N VAL A 1160 -2.94 -33.87 41.67
CA VAL A 1160 -3.14 -32.70 40.79
C VAL A 1160 -4.61 -32.28 40.76
N ARG A 1161 -4.87 -31.00 41.02
CA ARG A 1161 -6.13 -30.33 40.67
C ARG A 1161 -6.01 -29.87 39.22
N TYR A 1162 -6.81 -30.46 38.34
CA TYR A 1162 -6.92 -30.08 36.93
C TYR A 1162 -8.33 -29.56 36.66
N SER A 1163 -8.44 -28.40 36.00
CA SER A 1163 -9.68 -27.70 35.70
C SER A 1163 -9.68 -27.27 34.23
N SER A 1164 -10.47 -27.97 33.41
CA SER A 1164 -10.74 -27.57 32.02
C SER A 1164 -11.39 -26.19 31.96
N LEU A 1165 -11.01 -25.42 30.96
CA LEU A 1165 -11.53 -24.08 30.66
C LEU A 1165 -12.20 -24.05 29.29
N TYR A 1166 -11.55 -24.66 28.29
CA TYR A 1166 -12.06 -24.85 26.93
C TYR A 1166 -11.69 -26.23 26.39
N ALA A 1167 -12.70 -26.98 25.95
CA ALA A 1167 -12.55 -28.28 25.30
C ALA A 1167 -12.66 -28.16 23.77
N VAL A 1168 -12.11 -29.12 23.03
CA VAL A 1168 -12.26 -29.20 21.56
C VAL A 1168 -13.05 -30.44 21.19
N SER A 1169 -14.11 -30.27 20.40
CA SER A 1169 -14.87 -31.39 19.83
C SER A 1169 -15.02 -31.28 18.32
N ASP A 1170 -15.24 -32.40 17.63
CA ASP A 1170 -15.60 -32.40 16.19
C ASP A 1170 -17.13 -32.40 15.97
N GLU A 1171 -17.56 -32.43 14.70
CA GLU A 1171 -18.99 -32.43 14.33
C GLU A 1171 -19.78 -33.65 14.83
N ARG A 1172 -19.07 -34.72 15.23
CA ARG A 1172 -19.64 -35.96 15.79
C ARG A 1172 -19.64 -35.94 17.31
N SER A 1173 -19.21 -34.82 17.93
CA SER A 1173 -19.03 -34.64 19.37
C SER A 1173 -18.01 -35.61 19.98
N ASN A 1174 -17.00 -36.05 19.22
CA ASN A 1174 -15.84 -36.71 19.83
C ASN A 1174 -15.01 -35.67 20.58
N ASP A 1175 -14.54 -36.02 21.77
CA ASP A 1175 -13.66 -35.18 22.59
C ASP A 1175 -12.20 -35.32 22.12
N HIS A 1176 -11.59 -34.20 21.73
CA HIS A 1176 -10.18 -34.10 21.32
C HIS A 1176 -9.29 -33.53 22.44
N GLY A 1177 -9.83 -33.30 23.64
CA GLY A 1177 -9.12 -32.78 24.81
C GLY A 1177 -9.24 -31.27 24.98
N ASP A 1178 -8.58 -30.74 26.02
CA ASP A 1178 -8.69 -29.33 26.38
C ASP A 1178 -7.69 -28.45 25.62
N ALA A 1179 -8.20 -27.47 24.88
CA ALA A 1179 -7.39 -26.38 24.33
C ALA A 1179 -6.93 -25.39 25.41
N ALA A 1180 -7.58 -25.38 26.58
CA ALA A 1180 -7.09 -24.64 27.74
C ALA A 1180 -7.50 -25.30 29.06
N ALA A 1181 -6.55 -25.44 29.99
CA ALA A 1181 -6.83 -25.89 31.36
C ALA A 1181 -5.87 -25.25 32.38
N TYR A 1182 -6.33 -25.20 33.62
CA TYR A 1182 -5.54 -24.82 34.80
C TYR A 1182 -5.18 -26.05 35.62
N ILE A 1183 -3.92 -26.12 36.04
CA ILE A 1183 -3.31 -27.26 36.71
C ILE A 1183 -2.62 -26.75 37.98
N GLU A 1184 -2.89 -27.37 39.12
CA GLU A 1184 -2.27 -27.08 40.41
C GLU A 1184 -1.85 -28.39 41.08
N TRP A 1185 -0.55 -28.56 41.32
CA TRP A 1185 -0.02 -29.74 42.01
C TRP A 1185 -0.30 -29.61 43.51
N LEU A 1186 -1.12 -30.50 44.06
CA LEU A 1186 -1.53 -30.52 45.46
C LEU A 1186 -0.55 -31.29 46.35
N LYS A 1187 0.23 -32.22 45.78
CA LYS A 1187 1.16 -33.12 46.49
C LYS A 1187 2.41 -33.42 45.65
N GLY A 1188 3.38 -34.09 46.27
CA GLY A 1188 4.62 -34.51 45.63
C GLY A 1188 5.61 -33.36 45.44
N ASP A 1189 6.63 -33.60 44.62
CA ASP A 1189 7.77 -32.71 44.42
C ASP A 1189 7.42 -31.29 43.95
N LEU A 1190 6.30 -31.13 43.23
CA LEU A 1190 5.80 -29.87 42.66
C LEU A 1190 4.70 -29.20 43.52
N ALA A 1191 4.44 -29.69 44.73
CA ALA A 1191 3.30 -29.24 45.55
C ALA A 1191 3.24 -27.70 45.74
N GLY A 1192 2.09 -27.12 45.42
CA GLY A 1192 1.84 -25.67 45.42
C GLY A 1192 2.12 -24.99 44.08
N GLY A 1193 2.87 -25.62 43.17
CA GLY A 1193 3.11 -25.13 41.81
C GLY A 1193 1.84 -25.12 40.96
N LYS A 1194 1.81 -24.26 39.95
CA LYS A 1194 0.64 -24.08 39.07
C LYS A 1194 1.04 -23.85 37.61
N LEU A 1195 0.20 -24.30 36.70
CA LEU A 1195 0.30 -24.06 35.26
C LEU A 1195 -1.06 -23.65 34.70
N LEU A 1196 -1.10 -22.56 33.94
CA LEU A 1196 -2.22 -22.22 33.05
C LEU A 1196 -1.76 -22.44 31.61
N TYR A 1197 -2.32 -23.46 30.96
CA TYR A 1197 -2.06 -23.78 29.56
C TYR A 1197 -3.16 -23.19 28.68
N ILE A 1198 -2.77 -22.51 27.60
CA ILE A 1198 -3.63 -22.01 26.54
C ILE A 1198 -2.99 -22.44 25.21
N TRP A 1199 -3.73 -23.18 24.38
CA TRP A 1199 -3.33 -23.49 23.01
C TRP A 1199 -3.27 -22.22 22.17
N SER A 1200 -2.20 -22.05 21.38
CA SER A 1200 -1.95 -20.84 20.59
C SER A 1200 -3.10 -20.49 19.63
N GLY A 1201 -3.82 -21.50 19.13
CA GLY A 1201 -4.98 -21.31 18.26
C GLY A 1201 -6.11 -20.48 18.87
N LEU A 1202 -6.31 -20.53 20.20
CA LEU A 1202 -7.31 -19.71 20.89
C LEU A 1202 -6.95 -18.22 20.93
N LEU A 1203 -5.71 -17.87 20.56
CA LEU A 1203 -5.21 -16.50 20.55
C LEU A 1203 -5.21 -15.88 19.14
N LEU A 1204 -5.53 -16.66 18.10
CA LEU A 1204 -5.48 -16.23 16.70
C LEU A 1204 -6.73 -15.48 16.22
N ASP A 1205 -7.89 -15.76 16.82
CA ASP A 1205 -9.15 -15.09 16.50
C ASP A 1205 -9.15 -13.62 16.97
N PRO A 1206 -9.23 -12.61 16.07
CA PRO A 1206 -9.15 -11.20 16.45
C PRO A 1206 -10.30 -10.74 17.35
N ASP A 1207 -11.49 -11.36 17.26
CA ASP A 1207 -12.66 -10.95 18.04
C ASP A 1207 -12.61 -11.48 19.48
N SER A 1208 -12.32 -12.77 19.66
CA SER A 1208 -12.34 -13.40 20.99
C SER A 1208 -11.02 -13.30 21.77
N SER A 1209 -9.88 -13.27 21.07
CA SER A 1209 -8.55 -13.26 21.69
C SER A 1209 -8.33 -12.09 22.67
N PRO A 1210 -8.74 -10.83 22.37
CA PRO A 1210 -8.62 -9.72 23.32
C PRO A 1210 -9.39 -9.94 24.62
N MET A 1211 -10.61 -10.49 24.54
CA MET A 1211 -11.42 -10.79 25.73
C MET A 1211 -10.80 -11.91 26.58
N LEU A 1212 -10.31 -12.97 25.94
CA LEU A 1212 -9.63 -14.07 26.60
C LEU A 1212 -8.33 -13.59 27.30
N LEU A 1213 -7.49 -12.83 26.59
CA LEU A 1213 -6.25 -12.25 27.11
C LEU A 1213 -6.51 -11.26 28.25
N HIS A 1214 -7.57 -10.45 28.17
CA HIS A 1214 -8.00 -9.57 29.26
C HIS A 1214 -8.30 -10.37 30.55
N SER A 1215 -9.09 -11.45 30.45
CA SER A 1215 -9.37 -12.32 31.61
C SER A 1215 -8.14 -13.04 32.14
N ILE A 1216 -7.23 -13.49 31.27
CA ILE A 1216 -5.98 -14.17 31.67
C ILE A 1216 -5.03 -13.19 32.38
N PHE A 1217 -4.85 -11.97 31.89
CA PHE A 1217 -4.01 -10.98 32.55
C PHE A 1217 -4.64 -10.46 33.84
N ARG A 1218 -5.97 -10.34 33.92
CA ARG A 1218 -6.65 -10.07 35.18
C ARG A 1218 -6.41 -11.19 36.20
N PHE A 1219 -6.48 -12.45 35.79
CA PHE A 1219 -6.13 -13.60 36.64
C PHE A 1219 -4.66 -13.55 37.09
N ALA A 1220 -3.73 -13.28 36.18
CA ALA A 1220 -2.30 -13.11 36.49
C ALA A 1220 -2.03 -12.00 37.51
N ILE A 1221 -2.73 -10.86 37.40
CA ILE A 1221 -2.64 -9.74 38.34
C ILE A 1221 -3.15 -10.15 39.73
N GLU A 1222 -4.29 -10.85 39.81
CA GLU A 1222 -4.83 -11.32 41.10
C GLU A 1222 -3.94 -12.38 41.75
N GLU A 1223 -3.32 -13.28 40.98
CA GLU A 1223 -2.31 -14.21 41.51
C GLU A 1223 -1.01 -13.48 41.96
N ALA A 1224 -0.58 -12.44 41.23
CA ALA A 1224 0.59 -11.63 41.62
C ALA A 1224 0.36 -10.74 42.86
N LYS A 1225 -0.90 -10.34 43.11
CA LYS A 1225 -1.34 -9.64 44.34
C LYS A 1225 -1.37 -10.58 45.55
N LYS A 1226 -1.71 -11.86 45.37
CA LYS A 1226 -1.74 -12.85 46.47
C LYS A 1226 -0.33 -13.04 47.03
N THR A 1227 -0.16 -12.68 48.30
CA THR A 1227 1.07 -12.93 49.06
C THR A 1227 0.70 -13.72 50.31
N LYS A 1228 1.51 -14.72 50.66
CA LYS A 1228 1.53 -15.33 51.99
C LYS A 1228 2.47 -14.55 52.90
#